data_AF-A0AAC9QSH9-F1
#
_entry.id   AF-A0AAC9QSH9-F1
#
_cell.length_a   1.000
_cell.length_b   1.000
_cell.length_c   1.000
_cell.angle_alpha   90.00
_cell.angle_beta   90.00
_cell.angle_gamma   90.00
#
_symmetry.space_group_name_H-M   'P 1'
#
loop_
_entity.id
_entity.type
_entity.pdbx_description
1 polymer ?
#
loop_
_entity_poly.entity_id
_entity_poly.type
_entity_poly.pdbx_seq_one_letter_code
_entity_poly.pdbx_strand_id
1 'polypeptide(L)'
;MKTHVKHFGFATLVLFALLLFFMPGAQAQEAAGTACVPDTETLEVYRADGTLAERQAYYESLSLNLTDPGLIAQAQAQESGSANLRTVPPSWKTGMGTTGDAKILLIRVDFPDYSFSEGDTEDALKQIAFGPAGEGQPRYPYESLSAYYERSSYGQLHISGQVASYTASNNRDTYSRDMAGLFKEAMTALDAQGMDFSQFDGNNDGLIDGVYIHFAGPDTGWGSPWWSQKAHYAGAPFVLDGVALSDYVTLHDNSASGTQTLIHETGHMLGLADYYSYTSQTYENGIRTFDMMCDNTGDHNGFSKWLLGWINSGDITRVSAGDSSTELTLSAISANGGSKIAVVSPTDSGMFSEYFLIQYDVPGLNNEGILYPNTPDSGFRVFHINATLNADGSNFMYMNKTPAEPKLIEAVGPENQTAPYTPLFYTDGMRLAPDTTPDSSFFGGMYQAYTGVVVENLNTQNASLSVRFENTPPEVPSLTLTPDSTLDNQTNLPTFTFTANMPVRDHTGDGARPPITLEGPDGVSYPMHCAISGTSLALGLADSSNIADLKANTAYTLVFPEKYFDLGQGIYSDALRFSVKTGDIPAVRATGILERPSSFGGRETELTALSDGRLFQFMGRYKPSGESYFNYFDQVQLLLASSDLQTSLLNVEGIPDIESYSDIQGIALSDDTLALALYNRSNDTTSLFSVDLNGRVMAGPFTLSGSPKLFSGGSSVKAWRSFYGNVEDLPAIQIETIDFKNPVATSFIYGDHFSSDLKLFPVDAASYAVQERISTGLWEYKDYLSLYSMDSGTPKWRTECTTSNTVIGVAAQNGGIAQIATGYAGEDAHTASFSSQYKNVLVTSFDENGRLTEKSKAVGRIRSAVNETQNVISVKGGASGIAVESSFLAPALPFVENNNDTECRDYLFIGSDGQTRALSGQNASPGLWTGGRYLITGRDLDTGKCLYYQTDTVFADTPDVPVTPDTPDTPGAGADAPADSAGTGGNVTTGILDEQASLYVCLSLLGAALCGLAVYRKNS
;
A
#
# COMPACT_ATOMS: atom_id res chain seq x y z
N MET A 1 -16.42 68.58 -33.28
CA MET A 1 -16.60 68.45 -34.74
C MET A 1 -15.36 68.97 -35.46
N LYS A 2 -14.41 68.08 -35.79
CA LYS A 2 -13.41 68.15 -36.88
C LYS A 2 -12.32 67.08 -36.64
N THR A 3 -12.29 66.10 -37.55
CA THR A 3 -11.10 65.52 -38.22
C THR A 3 -9.88 65.01 -37.43
N HIS A 4 -9.62 63.71 -37.66
CA HIS A 4 -8.36 63.09 -38.11
C HIS A 4 -7.13 62.90 -37.18
N VAL A 5 -6.84 61.60 -36.96
CA VAL A 5 -5.60 60.85 -37.33
C VAL A 5 -4.34 61.04 -36.49
N LYS A 6 -4.04 60.00 -35.70
CA LYS A 6 -2.74 59.30 -35.42
C LYS A 6 -2.88 58.65 -34.02
N HIS A 7 -2.92 57.34 -33.79
CA HIS A 7 -2.23 56.22 -34.42
C HIS A 7 -3.11 54.96 -34.51
N PHE A 8 -3.38 54.56 -35.76
CA PHE A 8 -3.58 53.17 -36.19
C PHE A 8 -2.19 52.50 -36.18
N GLY A 9 -2.04 51.31 -35.58
CA GLY A 9 -0.79 50.56 -35.74
C GLY A 9 -0.53 49.39 -34.78
N PHE A 10 -1.18 49.30 -33.62
CA PHE A 10 -0.87 48.22 -32.64
C PHE A 10 -2.04 47.28 -32.35
N ALA A 11 -3.27 47.78 -32.38
CA ALA A 11 -4.46 46.99 -32.01
C ALA A 11 -4.81 45.89 -33.02
N THR A 12 -4.46 46.04 -34.31
CA THR A 12 -4.80 45.07 -35.37
C THR A 12 -3.76 43.95 -35.50
N LEU A 13 -2.52 44.16 -35.03
CA LEU A 13 -1.49 43.11 -34.98
C LEU A 13 -1.63 42.25 -33.71
N VAL A 14 -2.05 42.85 -32.60
CA VAL A 14 -2.28 42.11 -31.34
C VAL A 14 -3.55 41.24 -31.43
N LEU A 15 -4.58 41.69 -32.16
CA LEU A 15 -5.79 40.88 -32.40
C LEU A 15 -5.54 39.66 -33.31
N PHE A 16 -4.56 39.73 -34.23
CA PHE A 16 -4.19 38.59 -35.08
C PHE A 16 -3.22 37.61 -34.38
N ALA A 17 -2.43 38.09 -33.41
CA ALA A 17 -1.61 37.23 -32.54
C ALA A 17 -2.42 36.53 -31.43
N LEU A 18 -3.56 37.12 -31.01
CA LEU A 18 -4.47 36.54 -30.02
C LEU A 18 -5.52 35.57 -30.60
N LEU A 19 -5.67 35.49 -31.92
CA LEU A 19 -6.66 34.61 -32.58
C LEU A 19 -6.03 33.38 -33.27
N LEU A 20 -4.69 33.24 -33.24
CA LEU A 20 -3.97 32.11 -33.84
C LEU A 20 -3.23 31.23 -32.83
N PHE A 21 -3.28 31.50 -31.51
CA PHE A 21 -2.48 30.73 -30.55
C PHE A 21 -3.19 29.74 -29.65
N PHE A 22 -4.48 29.82 -29.32
CA PHE A 22 -5.10 28.76 -28.50
C PHE A 22 -6.61 28.60 -28.76
N MET A 23 -6.96 27.93 -29.87
CA MET A 23 -8.22 27.19 -29.94
C MET A 23 -8.02 25.79 -29.35
N PRO A 24 -9.05 25.22 -28.69
CA PRO A 24 -8.96 24.01 -27.90
C PRO A 24 -8.89 22.79 -28.82
N GLY A 25 -7.68 22.28 -29.04
CA GLY A 25 -7.45 20.95 -29.59
C GLY A 25 -7.19 20.01 -28.43
N ALA A 26 -8.03 19.00 -28.28
CA ALA A 26 -7.91 17.93 -27.30
C ALA A 26 -6.44 17.57 -27.04
N GLN A 27 -5.98 17.78 -25.80
CA GLN A 27 -4.99 16.87 -25.27
C GLN A 27 -5.67 15.52 -25.28
N ALA A 28 -5.40 14.72 -26.33
CA ALA A 28 -5.49 13.30 -26.22
C ALA A 28 -4.63 12.96 -25.02
N GLN A 29 -5.29 12.71 -23.89
CA GLN A 29 -4.78 11.87 -22.84
C GLN A 29 -4.23 10.66 -23.57
N GLU A 30 -2.90 10.50 -23.63
CA GLU A 30 -2.31 9.25 -24.08
C GLU A 30 -3.01 8.17 -23.24
N ALA A 31 -3.78 7.34 -23.92
CA ALA A 31 -4.43 6.22 -23.28
C ALA A 31 -3.32 5.41 -22.61
N ALA A 32 -3.40 5.27 -21.29
CA ALA A 32 -2.64 4.26 -20.58
C ALA A 32 -2.82 2.94 -21.34
N GLY A 33 -1.73 2.23 -21.61
CA GLY A 33 -1.77 0.97 -22.35
C GLY A 33 -2.86 0.04 -21.78
N THR A 34 -3.61 -0.63 -22.64
CA THR A 34 -4.62 -1.59 -22.20
C THR A 34 -3.90 -2.82 -21.64
N ALA A 35 -3.93 -2.98 -20.32
CA ALA A 35 -3.47 -4.20 -19.67
C ALA A 35 -4.29 -5.39 -20.17
N CYS A 36 -3.66 -6.57 -20.30
CA CYS A 36 -4.34 -7.84 -20.59
C CYS A 36 -5.27 -8.28 -19.44
N VAL A 37 -5.16 -7.61 -18.29
CA VAL A 37 -5.89 -7.86 -17.05
C VAL A 37 -6.82 -6.66 -16.77
N PRO A 38 -8.10 -6.85 -16.41
CA PRO A 38 -8.95 -5.75 -15.99
C PRO A 38 -8.44 -5.13 -14.69
N ASP A 39 -8.56 -3.81 -14.59
CA ASP A 39 -8.20 -3.08 -13.38
C ASP A 39 -9.17 -3.35 -12.22
N THR A 40 -8.83 -2.83 -11.04
CA THR A 40 -9.65 -3.02 -9.84
C THR A 40 -11.07 -2.48 -10.00
N GLU A 41 -11.23 -1.34 -10.67
CA GLU A 41 -12.54 -0.73 -10.95
C GLU A 41 -13.40 -1.62 -11.85
N THR A 42 -12.82 -2.14 -12.92
CA THR A 42 -13.49 -3.05 -13.86
C THR A 42 -13.91 -4.36 -13.18
N LEU A 43 -13.06 -4.92 -12.32
CA LEU A 43 -13.40 -6.10 -11.53
C LEU A 43 -14.54 -5.83 -10.54
N GLU A 44 -14.60 -4.65 -9.93
CA GLU A 44 -15.71 -4.24 -9.07
C GLU A 44 -17.01 -4.12 -9.84
N VAL A 45 -16.97 -3.60 -11.08
CA VAL A 45 -18.13 -3.59 -11.98
C VAL A 45 -18.63 -5.01 -12.24
N TYR A 46 -17.75 -5.96 -12.57
CA TYR A 46 -18.13 -7.36 -12.79
C TYR A 46 -18.63 -8.09 -11.54
N ARG A 47 -18.20 -7.66 -10.34
CA ARG A 47 -18.76 -8.17 -9.08
C ARG A 47 -20.15 -7.61 -8.84
N ALA A 48 -20.32 -6.31 -9.06
CA ALA A 48 -21.59 -5.61 -8.85
C ALA A 48 -22.69 -6.08 -9.81
N ASP A 49 -22.34 -6.41 -11.05
CA ASP A 49 -23.30 -6.93 -12.05
C ASP A 49 -23.50 -8.47 -11.97
N GLY A 50 -22.70 -9.16 -11.14
CA GLY A 50 -22.78 -10.60 -10.92
C GLY A 50 -22.15 -11.47 -12.02
N THR A 51 -21.40 -10.89 -12.97
CA THR A 51 -20.82 -11.61 -14.11
C THR A 51 -19.39 -12.12 -13.88
N LEU A 52 -18.69 -11.68 -12.82
CA LEU A 52 -17.28 -12.01 -12.60
C LEU A 52 -16.99 -13.52 -12.65
N ALA A 53 -17.81 -14.34 -11.98
CA ALA A 53 -17.59 -15.78 -11.93
C ALA A 53 -17.75 -16.45 -13.31
N GLU A 54 -18.72 -16.00 -14.11
CA GLU A 54 -18.92 -16.49 -15.48
C GLU A 54 -17.76 -16.07 -16.39
N ARG A 55 -17.28 -14.83 -16.26
CA ARG A 55 -16.12 -14.32 -17.01
C ARG A 55 -14.84 -15.09 -16.70
N GLN A 56 -14.59 -15.35 -15.41
CA GLN A 56 -13.47 -16.17 -14.97
C GLN A 56 -13.57 -17.60 -15.52
N ALA A 57 -14.75 -18.23 -15.46
CA ALA A 57 -14.95 -19.57 -16.01
C ALA A 57 -14.79 -19.62 -17.53
N TYR A 58 -15.24 -18.58 -18.24
CA TYR A 58 -15.04 -18.45 -19.68
C TYR A 58 -13.56 -18.35 -20.02
N TYR A 59 -12.81 -17.47 -19.34
CA TYR A 59 -11.38 -17.29 -19.58
C TYR A 59 -10.58 -18.57 -19.23
N GLU A 60 -10.91 -19.24 -18.12
CA GLU A 60 -10.32 -20.54 -17.77
C GLU A 60 -10.58 -21.61 -18.85
N SER A 61 -11.72 -21.57 -19.54
CA SER A 61 -12.02 -22.52 -20.62
C SER A 61 -11.08 -22.40 -21.83
N LEU A 62 -10.42 -21.25 -21.98
CA LEU A 62 -9.43 -21.00 -23.04
C LEU A 62 -8.07 -21.61 -22.72
N SER A 63 -7.81 -21.96 -21.45
CA SER A 63 -6.56 -22.56 -20.98
C SER A 63 -5.30 -21.71 -21.22
N LEU A 64 -5.44 -20.37 -21.26
CA LEU A 64 -4.32 -19.45 -21.53
C LEU A 64 -3.29 -19.36 -20.39
N ASN A 65 -3.63 -19.89 -19.21
CA ASN A 65 -2.72 -20.02 -18.06
C ASN A 65 -1.87 -21.30 -18.11
N LEU A 66 -2.06 -22.13 -19.12
CA LEU A 66 -1.27 -23.35 -19.34
C LEU A 66 -0.33 -23.14 -20.51
N THR A 67 0.92 -23.55 -20.32
CA THR A 67 1.85 -23.66 -21.44
C THR A 67 1.37 -24.78 -22.34
N ASP A 68 1.46 -24.57 -23.66
CA ASP A 68 1.05 -25.59 -24.61
C ASP A 68 1.90 -26.87 -24.42
N PRO A 69 1.29 -28.05 -24.25
CA PRO A 69 2.01 -29.32 -24.10
C PRO A 69 3.01 -29.60 -25.23
N GLY A 70 2.73 -29.11 -26.43
CA GLY A 70 3.61 -29.19 -27.59
C GLY A 70 4.88 -28.38 -27.43
N LEU A 71 4.80 -27.18 -26.87
CA LEU A 71 5.97 -26.35 -26.56
C LEU A 71 6.84 -27.04 -25.50
N ILE A 72 6.22 -27.61 -24.47
CA ILE A 72 6.93 -28.41 -23.45
C ILE A 72 7.65 -29.60 -24.07
N ALA A 73 6.97 -30.36 -24.95
CA ALA A 73 7.57 -31.50 -25.64
C ALA A 73 8.75 -31.09 -26.54
N GLN A 74 8.66 -29.95 -27.22
CA GLN A 74 9.75 -29.38 -28.00
C GLN A 74 10.96 -29.05 -27.10
N ALA A 75 10.73 -28.37 -25.98
CA ALA A 75 11.79 -28.02 -25.04
C ALA A 75 12.42 -29.27 -24.39
N GLN A 76 11.66 -30.33 -24.11
CA GLN A 76 12.20 -31.63 -23.68
C GLN A 76 13.14 -32.25 -24.72
N ALA A 77 12.76 -32.17 -26.01
CA ALA A 77 13.60 -32.67 -27.09
C ALA A 77 14.89 -31.85 -27.24
N GLN A 78 14.82 -30.53 -27.07
CA GLN A 78 15.97 -29.64 -27.09
C GLN A 78 16.93 -29.93 -25.92
N GLU A 79 16.42 -30.02 -24.69
CA GLU A 79 17.22 -30.25 -23.49
C GLU A 79 17.91 -31.63 -23.50
N SER A 80 17.27 -32.66 -24.08
CA SER A 80 17.86 -34.00 -24.23
C SER A 80 18.92 -34.10 -25.35
N GLY A 81 19.16 -33.04 -26.12
CA GLY A 81 20.14 -33.04 -27.21
C GLY A 81 19.72 -33.84 -28.45
N SER A 82 18.43 -34.08 -28.65
CA SER A 82 17.92 -34.79 -29.83
C SER A 82 18.16 -33.96 -31.10
N ALA A 83 18.89 -34.53 -32.08
CA ALA A 83 19.37 -33.84 -33.30
C ALA A 83 18.27 -33.33 -34.27
N ASN A 84 17.00 -33.52 -33.95
CA ASN A 84 15.86 -33.09 -34.76
C ASN A 84 15.30 -31.76 -34.24
N LEU A 85 16.15 -30.72 -34.24
CA LEU A 85 15.82 -29.36 -33.77
C LEU A 85 14.94 -28.54 -34.75
N ARG A 86 14.27 -29.19 -35.70
CA ARG A 86 13.36 -28.54 -36.67
C ARG A 86 12.13 -29.36 -37.06
N THR A 87 11.98 -30.58 -36.53
CA THR A 87 10.72 -31.29 -36.67
C THR A 87 9.97 -31.10 -35.37
N VAL A 88 9.12 -30.08 -35.37
CA VAL A 88 7.76 -30.21 -34.84
C VAL A 88 7.44 -31.69 -34.57
N PRO A 89 7.26 -32.12 -33.30
CA PRO A 89 6.81 -33.47 -33.04
C PRO A 89 5.59 -33.77 -33.93
N PRO A 90 5.45 -34.94 -34.58
CA PRO A 90 4.30 -35.23 -35.44
C PRO A 90 2.92 -35.11 -34.75
N SER A 91 2.93 -34.97 -33.41
CA SER A 91 1.79 -34.75 -32.53
C SER A 91 1.58 -33.27 -32.14
N TRP A 92 2.42 -32.33 -32.57
CA TRP A 92 2.27 -30.90 -32.32
C TRP A 92 1.11 -30.33 -33.13
N LYS A 93 0.30 -29.47 -32.52
CA LYS A 93 -0.92 -28.92 -33.12
C LYS A 93 -1.22 -27.51 -32.63
N THR A 94 -0.29 -26.58 -32.81
CA THR A 94 -0.50 -25.14 -32.49
C THR A 94 -0.48 -24.25 -33.73
N GLY A 95 -0.18 -24.80 -34.91
CA GLY A 95 -0.02 -24.04 -36.15
C GLY A 95 1.33 -23.31 -36.21
N MET A 96 1.56 -22.31 -35.34
CA MET A 96 2.73 -21.43 -35.45
C MET A 96 4.04 -22.07 -34.98
N GLY A 97 5.08 -22.02 -35.81
CA GLY A 97 6.45 -22.36 -35.41
C GLY A 97 7.06 -21.36 -34.41
N THR A 98 7.87 -21.81 -33.45
CA THR A 98 8.60 -20.88 -32.54
C THR A 98 9.82 -20.22 -33.17
N THR A 99 10.31 -20.77 -34.29
CA THR A 99 11.43 -20.24 -35.09
C THR A 99 11.15 -20.46 -36.58
N GLY A 100 11.90 -19.78 -37.44
CA GLY A 100 11.71 -19.79 -38.88
C GLY A 100 10.67 -18.77 -39.33
N ASP A 101 10.06 -19.06 -40.48
CA ASP A 101 9.04 -18.20 -41.07
C ASP A 101 7.65 -18.59 -40.53
N ALA A 102 6.90 -17.62 -40.02
CA ALA A 102 5.48 -17.73 -39.71
C ALA A 102 4.68 -16.78 -40.59
N LYS A 103 3.58 -17.28 -41.16
CA LYS A 103 2.72 -16.53 -42.08
C LYS A 103 1.29 -16.50 -41.59
N ILE A 104 0.86 -15.36 -41.09
CA ILE A 104 -0.47 -15.19 -40.49
C ILE A 104 -1.44 -14.46 -41.41
N LEU A 105 -2.73 -14.69 -41.20
CA LEU A 105 -3.82 -13.95 -41.84
C LEU A 105 -4.54 -13.10 -40.81
N LEU A 106 -4.65 -11.79 -41.05
CA LEU A 106 -5.51 -10.90 -40.28
C LEU A 106 -6.75 -10.55 -41.11
N ILE A 107 -7.93 -10.69 -40.53
CA ILE A 107 -9.21 -10.43 -41.18
C ILE A 107 -9.94 -9.33 -40.41
N ARG A 108 -10.22 -8.23 -41.09
CA ARG A 108 -11.10 -7.16 -40.59
C ARG A 108 -12.54 -7.52 -40.91
N VAL A 109 -13.37 -7.72 -39.88
CA VAL A 109 -14.73 -8.24 -40.02
C VAL A 109 -15.78 -7.20 -39.62
N ASP A 110 -16.53 -6.73 -40.62
CA ASP A 110 -17.75 -5.93 -40.42
C ASP A 110 -18.98 -6.85 -40.22
N PHE A 111 -20.02 -6.35 -39.56
CA PHE A 111 -21.31 -7.03 -39.39
C PHE A 111 -22.44 -6.17 -39.97
N PRO A 112 -23.61 -6.76 -40.31
CA PRO A 112 -24.76 -5.97 -40.78
C PRO A 112 -25.24 -4.90 -39.78
N ASP A 113 -24.99 -5.10 -38.48
CA ASP A 113 -25.38 -4.21 -37.38
C ASP A 113 -24.20 -3.41 -36.77
N TYR A 114 -22.96 -3.75 -37.09
CA TYR A 114 -21.76 -3.04 -36.62
C TYR A 114 -20.78 -2.82 -37.76
N SER A 115 -20.40 -1.56 -37.99
CA SER A 115 -19.32 -1.19 -38.89
C SER A 115 -18.21 -0.46 -38.14
N PHE A 116 -16.99 -0.62 -38.63
CA PHE A 116 -15.84 0.11 -38.12
C PHE A 116 -15.90 1.63 -38.36
N SER A 117 -15.12 2.37 -37.56
CA SER A 117 -14.95 3.82 -37.73
C SER A 117 -14.03 4.16 -38.92
N GLU A 118 -14.08 5.41 -39.40
CA GLU A 118 -13.36 5.84 -40.62
C GLU A 118 -11.82 5.68 -40.53
N GLY A 119 -11.24 5.68 -39.32
CA GLY A 119 -9.79 5.51 -39.11
C GLY A 119 -9.33 4.05 -38.94
N ASP A 120 -10.28 3.14 -38.71
CA ASP A 120 -10.01 1.73 -38.48
C ASP A 120 -10.05 0.99 -39.81
N THR A 121 -8.90 0.90 -40.47
CA THR A 121 -8.75 0.46 -41.86
C THR A 121 -7.88 -0.79 -41.97
N GLU A 122 -7.93 -1.46 -43.13
CA GLU A 122 -7.02 -2.57 -43.45
C GLU A 122 -5.55 -2.15 -43.34
N ASP A 123 -5.21 -0.93 -43.77
CA ASP A 123 -3.86 -0.37 -43.66
C ASP A 123 -3.45 -0.12 -42.20
N ALA A 124 -4.37 0.32 -41.34
CA ALA A 124 -4.09 0.47 -39.90
C ALA A 124 -3.80 -0.89 -39.25
N LEU A 125 -4.61 -1.90 -39.53
CA LEU A 125 -4.40 -3.28 -39.06
C LEU A 125 -3.07 -3.86 -39.59
N LYS A 126 -2.76 -3.60 -40.87
CA LYS A 126 -1.49 -4.00 -41.49
C LYS A 126 -0.30 -3.30 -40.85
N GLN A 127 -0.44 -2.02 -40.48
CA GLN A 127 0.64 -1.25 -39.86
C GLN A 127 1.00 -1.82 -38.49
N ILE A 128 0.03 -2.19 -37.66
CA ILE A 128 0.33 -2.77 -36.34
C ILE A 128 0.86 -4.21 -36.43
N ALA A 129 0.55 -4.95 -37.49
CA ALA A 129 1.05 -6.31 -37.67
C ALA A 129 2.43 -6.35 -38.35
N PHE A 130 2.61 -5.56 -39.42
CA PHE A 130 3.75 -5.66 -40.34
C PHE A 130 4.39 -4.32 -40.68
N GLY A 131 4.15 -3.29 -39.86
CA GLY A 131 4.78 -1.98 -40.01
C GLY A 131 6.31 -2.05 -39.98
N PRO A 132 6.99 -1.08 -40.60
CA PRO A 132 8.45 -1.01 -40.61
C PRO A 132 9.02 -0.96 -39.17
N ALA A 133 10.18 -1.60 -38.97
CA ALA A 133 10.87 -1.63 -37.69
C ALA A 133 11.80 -0.41 -37.48
N GLY A 134 12.07 -0.07 -36.22
CA GLY A 134 13.20 0.78 -35.81
C GLY A 134 12.86 1.86 -34.78
N GLU A 135 13.89 2.33 -34.06
CA GLU A 135 13.78 3.35 -32.98
C GLU A 135 13.09 4.66 -33.42
N GLY A 136 13.17 5.00 -34.71
CA GLY A 136 12.53 6.20 -35.26
C GLY A 136 11.05 6.00 -35.63
N GLN A 137 10.49 4.81 -35.45
CA GLN A 137 9.09 4.52 -35.78
C GLN A 137 8.17 4.94 -34.64
N PRO A 138 6.94 5.41 -34.95
CA PRO A 138 5.95 5.67 -33.91
C PRO A 138 5.71 4.42 -33.06
N ARG A 139 5.68 4.60 -31.73
CA ARG A 139 5.40 3.54 -30.73
C ARG A 139 6.47 2.47 -30.62
N TYR A 140 7.69 2.69 -31.11
CA TYR A 140 8.81 1.85 -30.75
C TYR A 140 8.90 1.71 -29.21
N PRO A 141 9.05 0.48 -28.66
CA PRO A 141 9.42 -0.76 -29.34
C PRO A 141 8.23 -1.71 -29.64
N TYR A 142 7.01 -1.20 -29.69
CA TYR A 142 5.80 -1.94 -30.11
C TYR A 142 5.25 -1.37 -31.42
N GLU A 143 6.12 -0.97 -32.34
CA GLU A 143 5.73 -0.35 -33.61
C GLU A 143 5.00 -1.33 -34.55
N SER A 144 5.31 -2.63 -34.45
CA SER A 144 4.58 -3.71 -35.10
C SER A 144 4.87 -5.07 -34.48
N LEU A 145 3.93 -6.02 -34.65
CA LEU A 145 4.09 -7.42 -34.24
C LEU A 145 5.38 -8.04 -34.81
N SER A 146 5.60 -7.91 -36.11
CA SER A 146 6.77 -8.49 -36.76
C SER A 146 8.08 -7.89 -36.25
N ALA A 147 8.14 -6.57 -36.03
CA ALA A 147 9.33 -5.91 -35.51
C ALA A 147 9.65 -6.32 -34.07
N TYR A 148 8.63 -6.46 -33.23
CA TYR A 148 8.79 -6.91 -31.85
C TYR A 148 9.37 -8.33 -31.78
N TYR A 149 8.79 -9.29 -32.51
CA TYR A 149 9.22 -10.69 -32.48
C TYR A 149 10.56 -10.91 -33.19
N GLU A 150 10.87 -10.14 -34.23
CA GLU A 150 12.19 -10.13 -34.86
C GLU A 150 13.28 -9.77 -33.83
N ARG A 151 13.04 -8.74 -33.01
CA ARG A 151 13.96 -8.35 -31.92
C ARG A 151 13.98 -9.37 -30.78
N SER A 152 12.80 -9.77 -30.30
CA SER A 152 12.69 -10.64 -29.12
C SER A 152 13.31 -12.01 -29.36
N SER A 153 13.16 -12.55 -30.57
CA SER A 153 13.71 -13.85 -30.97
C SER A 153 15.17 -13.82 -31.43
N TYR A 154 15.82 -12.66 -31.41
CA TYR A 154 17.17 -12.46 -31.96
C TYR A 154 17.26 -12.83 -33.46
N GLY A 155 16.20 -12.52 -34.21
CA GLY A 155 16.08 -12.84 -35.64
C GLY A 155 15.88 -14.33 -35.93
N GLN A 156 15.36 -15.10 -34.97
CA GLN A 156 15.07 -16.53 -35.17
C GLN A 156 13.62 -16.79 -35.59
N LEU A 157 12.70 -15.85 -35.34
CA LEU A 157 11.31 -15.92 -35.77
C LEU A 157 10.98 -14.73 -36.67
N HIS A 158 10.48 -15.02 -37.86
CA HIS A 158 10.11 -14.03 -38.87
C HIS A 158 8.61 -14.10 -39.13
N ILE A 159 7.85 -13.15 -38.57
CA ILE A 159 6.40 -13.09 -38.76
C ILE A 159 6.08 -12.19 -39.95
N SER A 160 5.34 -12.73 -40.91
CA SER A 160 4.82 -12.03 -42.07
C SER A 160 3.37 -12.46 -42.34
N GLY A 161 2.71 -11.89 -43.35
CA GLY A 161 1.33 -12.28 -43.62
C GLY A 161 0.57 -11.36 -44.55
N GLN A 162 -0.75 -11.52 -44.53
CA GLN A 162 -1.69 -10.72 -45.29
C GLN A 162 -2.80 -10.19 -44.38
N VAL A 163 -3.39 -9.07 -44.80
CA VAL A 163 -4.62 -8.55 -44.22
C VAL A 163 -5.71 -8.62 -45.28
N ALA A 164 -6.92 -8.96 -44.87
CA ALA A 164 -8.10 -8.96 -45.72
C ALA A 164 -9.31 -8.39 -44.98
N SER A 165 -10.34 -8.04 -45.74
CA SER A 165 -11.60 -7.53 -45.19
C SER A 165 -12.76 -8.47 -45.56
N TYR A 166 -13.69 -8.65 -44.63
CA TYR A 166 -14.88 -9.47 -44.79
C TYR A 166 -16.10 -8.82 -44.12
N THR A 167 -17.30 -9.09 -44.64
CA THR A 167 -18.55 -8.69 -43.99
C THR A 167 -19.34 -9.96 -43.66
N ALA A 168 -19.58 -10.17 -42.37
CA ALA A 168 -20.34 -11.31 -41.85
C ALA A 168 -21.77 -11.34 -42.40
N SER A 169 -22.28 -12.54 -42.62
CA SER A 169 -23.61 -12.77 -43.17
C SER A 169 -24.72 -12.45 -42.16
N ASN A 170 -24.42 -12.58 -40.87
CA ASN A 170 -25.37 -12.37 -39.78
C ASN A 170 -24.91 -11.24 -38.85
N ASN A 171 -25.86 -10.74 -38.05
CA ASN A 171 -25.57 -9.80 -36.99
C ASN A 171 -24.59 -10.38 -35.96
N ARG A 172 -23.79 -9.49 -35.37
CA ARG A 172 -22.68 -9.84 -34.46
C ARG A 172 -23.07 -10.84 -33.37
N ASP A 173 -24.21 -10.62 -32.69
CA ASP A 173 -24.65 -11.46 -31.57
C ASP A 173 -24.84 -12.95 -31.94
N THR A 174 -25.07 -13.26 -33.23
CA THR A 174 -25.17 -14.64 -33.73
C THR A 174 -23.89 -15.45 -33.43
N TYR A 175 -22.73 -14.78 -33.44
CA TYR A 175 -21.42 -15.40 -33.29
C TYR A 175 -20.92 -15.42 -31.84
N SER A 176 -21.59 -14.75 -30.90
CA SER A 176 -21.18 -14.68 -29.48
C SER A 176 -20.99 -16.06 -28.84
N ARG A 177 -21.68 -17.10 -29.35
CA ARG A 177 -21.56 -18.50 -28.88
C ARG A 177 -20.88 -19.44 -29.87
N ASP A 178 -20.49 -18.94 -31.06
CA ASP A 178 -19.84 -19.72 -32.12
C ASP A 178 -18.80 -18.86 -32.84
N MET A 179 -17.78 -18.42 -32.09
CA MET A 179 -16.71 -17.60 -32.65
C MET A 179 -15.96 -18.35 -33.76
N ALA A 180 -15.70 -19.66 -33.57
CA ALA A 180 -15.12 -20.51 -34.61
C ALA A 180 -15.96 -20.52 -35.90
N GLY A 181 -17.29 -20.42 -35.78
CA GLY A 181 -18.22 -20.20 -36.89
C GLY A 181 -17.86 -18.97 -37.73
N LEU A 182 -17.57 -17.84 -37.08
CA LEU A 182 -17.18 -16.59 -37.75
C LEU A 182 -15.88 -16.75 -38.54
N PHE A 183 -14.85 -17.38 -37.94
CA PHE A 183 -13.57 -17.64 -38.61
C PHE A 183 -13.77 -18.51 -39.85
N LYS A 184 -14.47 -19.64 -39.73
CA LYS A 184 -14.75 -20.52 -40.88
C LYS A 184 -15.53 -19.81 -41.97
N GLU A 185 -16.53 -19.00 -41.60
CA GLU A 185 -17.35 -18.25 -42.55
C GLU A 185 -16.50 -17.26 -43.35
N ALA A 186 -15.69 -16.45 -42.66
CA ALA A 186 -14.80 -15.48 -43.29
C ALA A 186 -13.76 -16.17 -44.18
N MET A 187 -13.11 -17.23 -43.68
CA MET A 187 -12.09 -17.97 -44.43
C MET A 187 -12.68 -18.64 -45.68
N THR A 188 -13.85 -19.27 -45.56
CA THR A 188 -14.55 -19.88 -46.72
C THR A 188 -14.91 -18.83 -47.77
N ALA A 189 -15.31 -17.62 -47.34
CA ALA A 189 -15.64 -16.54 -48.26
C ALA A 189 -14.39 -15.99 -48.98
N LEU A 190 -13.26 -15.90 -48.29
CA LEU A 190 -11.98 -15.48 -48.87
C LEU A 190 -11.40 -16.53 -49.83
N ASP A 191 -11.50 -17.82 -49.48
CA ASP A 191 -11.14 -18.96 -50.34
C ASP A 191 -11.94 -18.92 -51.64
N ALA A 192 -13.26 -18.73 -51.56
CA ALA A 192 -14.12 -18.58 -52.73
C ALA A 192 -13.81 -17.33 -53.58
N GLN A 193 -13.15 -16.31 -53.00
CA GLN A 193 -12.63 -15.13 -53.71
C GLN A 193 -11.24 -15.36 -54.32
N GLY A 194 -10.63 -16.53 -54.10
CA GLY A 194 -9.35 -16.93 -54.66
C GLY A 194 -8.15 -16.72 -53.74
N MET A 195 -8.36 -16.52 -52.43
CA MET A 195 -7.26 -16.55 -51.46
C MET A 195 -6.76 -17.99 -51.29
N ASP A 196 -5.48 -18.23 -51.56
CA ASP A 196 -4.82 -19.52 -51.34
C ASP A 196 -4.40 -19.65 -49.88
N PHE A 197 -5.02 -20.55 -49.12
CA PHE A 197 -4.73 -20.72 -47.70
C PHE A 197 -3.44 -21.49 -47.43
N SER A 198 -2.93 -22.27 -48.39
CA SER A 198 -1.69 -23.04 -48.21
C SER A 198 -0.47 -22.17 -47.94
N GLN A 199 -0.53 -20.88 -48.30
CA GLN A 199 0.55 -19.94 -48.05
C GLN A 199 0.74 -19.58 -46.57
N PHE A 200 -0.26 -19.83 -45.71
CA PHE A 200 -0.23 -19.50 -44.28
C PHE A 200 0.28 -20.66 -43.41
N ASP A 201 0.90 -21.66 -44.03
CA ASP A 201 1.64 -22.74 -43.39
C ASP A 201 3.15 -22.50 -43.63
N GLY A 202 3.73 -21.56 -42.88
CA GLY A 202 5.12 -21.15 -43.04
C GLY A 202 6.13 -22.23 -42.66
N ASN A 203 5.77 -23.09 -41.70
CA ASN A 203 6.60 -24.17 -41.19
C ASN A 203 6.40 -25.52 -41.92
N ASN A 204 5.38 -25.63 -42.79
CA ASN A 204 4.98 -26.82 -43.55
C ASN A 204 4.53 -28.01 -42.68
N ASP A 205 3.82 -27.75 -41.59
CA ASP A 205 3.28 -28.77 -40.69
C ASP A 205 1.85 -29.23 -41.05
N GLY A 206 1.24 -28.60 -42.08
CA GLY A 206 -0.11 -28.87 -42.54
C GLY A 206 -1.19 -28.10 -41.78
N LEU A 207 -0.81 -27.16 -40.91
CA LEU A 207 -1.69 -26.27 -40.17
C LEU A 207 -1.42 -24.81 -40.57
N ILE A 208 -2.45 -23.97 -40.41
CA ILE A 208 -2.30 -22.53 -40.58
C ILE A 208 -1.60 -21.97 -39.35
N ASP A 209 -0.51 -21.21 -39.54
CA ASP A 209 0.30 -20.62 -38.47
C ASP A 209 -0.54 -19.72 -37.55
N GLY A 210 -1.50 -18.98 -38.11
CA GLY A 210 -2.45 -18.21 -37.31
C GLY A 210 -3.46 -17.41 -38.12
N VAL A 211 -4.69 -17.37 -37.63
CA VAL A 211 -5.76 -16.52 -38.18
C VAL A 211 -6.27 -15.59 -37.09
N TYR A 212 -6.28 -14.30 -37.39
CA TYR A 212 -6.65 -13.24 -36.45
C TYR A 212 -7.87 -12.51 -37.01
N ILE A 213 -8.90 -12.29 -36.19
CA ILE A 213 -10.04 -11.44 -36.56
C ILE A 213 -10.00 -10.17 -35.71
N HIS A 214 -9.88 -9.03 -36.39
CA HIS A 214 -10.28 -7.75 -35.84
C HIS A 214 -11.76 -7.52 -36.16
N PHE A 215 -12.59 -7.28 -35.16
CA PHE A 215 -14.06 -7.26 -35.31
C PHE A 215 -14.64 -5.85 -35.11
N ALA A 216 -15.70 -5.52 -35.87
CA ALA A 216 -16.41 -4.25 -35.70
C ALA A 216 -17.32 -4.25 -34.47
N GLY A 217 -17.40 -3.09 -33.80
CA GLY A 217 -18.22 -2.86 -32.62
C GLY A 217 -17.41 -2.85 -31.31
N PRO A 218 -18.03 -2.46 -30.18
CA PRO A 218 -17.33 -2.33 -28.90
C PRO A 218 -16.92 -3.70 -28.34
N ASP A 219 -15.84 -3.78 -27.57
CA ASP A 219 -15.54 -4.97 -26.78
C ASP A 219 -16.62 -5.21 -25.71
N THR A 220 -16.67 -6.43 -25.15
CA THR A 220 -17.58 -6.76 -24.03
C THR A 220 -16.84 -7.02 -22.71
N GLY A 221 -15.60 -6.53 -22.61
CA GLY A 221 -14.73 -6.66 -21.45
C GLY A 221 -14.08 -8.02 -21.27
N TRP A 222 -13.11 -8.11 -20.36
CA TRP A 222 -12.35 -9.33 -20.08
C TRP A 222 -13.25 -10.53 -19.74
N GLY A 223 -12.83 -11.72 -20.18
CA GLY A 223 -13.59 -12.97 -19.97
C GLY A 223 -14.89 -13.03 -20.77
N SER A 224 -14.90 -12.49 -21.99
CA SER A 224 -16.07 -12.53 -22.87
C SER A 224 -15.70 -12.80 -24.33
N PRO A 225 -16.65 -13.25 -25.18
CA PRO A 225 -16.37 -13.58 -26.59
C PRO A 225 -15.84 -12.41 -27.43
N TRP A 226 -16.22 -11.17 -27.08
CA TRP A 226 -15.78 -9.97 -27.78
C TRP A 226 -14.69 -9.25 -27.00
N TRP A 227 -13.64 -9.99 -26.65
CA TRP A 227 -12.39 -9.51 -26.07
C TRP A 227 -11.23 -10.03 -26.90
N SER A 228 -10.03 -9.47 -26.74
CA SER A 228 -8.86 -10.08 -27.37
C SER A 228 -8.49 -11.36 -26.64
N GLN A 229 -8.29 -12.43 -27.40
CA GLN A 229 -7.93 -13.74 -26.85
C GLN A 229 -7.54 -14.71 -27.96
N LYS A 230 -6.59 -15.59 -27.64
CA LYS A 230 -6.31 -16.82 -28.38
C LYS A 230 -7.29 -17.93 -27.96
N ALA A 231 -7.73 -18.73 -28.92
CA ALA A 231 -8.51 -19.94 -28.68
C ALA A 231 -8.10 -21.07 -29.62
N HIS A 232 -8.26 -22.30 -29.16
CA HIS A 232 -8.01 -23.50 -29.95
C HIS A 232 -9.26 -23.95 -30.71
N TYR A 233 -9.11 -24.34 -31.97
CA TYR A 233 -10.20 -24.90 -32.77
C TYR A 233 -10.46 -26.37 -32.41
N ALA A 234 -11.42 -26.59 -31.51
CA ALA A 234 -11.79 -27.94 -31.04
C ALA A 234 -12.77 -28.71 -31.97
N GLY A 235 -13.01 -28.21 -33.19
CA GLY A 235 -13.97 -28.81 -34.13
C GLY A 235 -13.41 -29.97 -34.96
N ALA A 236 -14.24 -30.53 -35.85
CA ALA A 236 -13.74 -31.43 -36.89
C ALA A 236 -12.78 -30.65 -37.81
N PRO A 237 -11.63 -31.21 -38.24
CA PRO A 237 -10.61 -30.48 -38.99
C PRO A 237 -11.21 -29.64 -40.12
N PHE A 238 -11.00 -28.32 -40.06
CA PHE A 238 -11.43 -27.39 -41.10
C PHE A 238 -10.25 -27.11 -42.02
N VAL A 239 -10.30 -27.68 -43.23
CA VAL A 239 -9.20 -27.68 -44.18
C VAL A 239 -9.56 -26.84 -45.41
N LEU A 240 -8.69 -25.90 -45.75
CA LEU A 240 -8.72 -25.12 -46.99
C LEU A 240 -7.35 -25.26 -47.67
N ASP A 241 -7.34 -25.47 -48.98
CA ASP A 241 -6.11 -25.63 -49.78
C ASP A 241 -5.05 -26.61 -49.21
N GLY A 242 -5.48 -27.63 -48.47
CA GLY A 242 -4.62 -28.66 -47.91
C GLY A 242 -4.02 -28.36 -46.53
N VAL A 243 -4.33 -27.22 -45.93
CA VAL A 243 -3.90 -26.82 -44.57
C VAL A 243 -5.10 -26.65 -43.64
N ALA A 244 -4.95 -26.97 -42.36
CA ALA A 244 -6.05 -26.95 -41.39
C ALA A 244 -5.96 -25.77 -40.41
N LEU A 245 -7.11 -25.21 -40.01
CA LEU A 245 -7.18 -24.25 -38.91
C LEU A 245 -6.83 -24.93 -37.58
N SER A 246 -5.82 -24.41 -36.88
CA SER A 246 -5.40 -24.88 -35.54
C SER A 246 -5.92 -23.95 -34.44
N ASP A 247 -5.39 -22.73 -34.41
CA ASP A 247 -5.67 -21.74 -33.38
C ASP A 247 -6.03 -20.40 -34.04
N TYR A 248 -6.79 -19.60 -33.32
CA TYR A 248 -7.23 -18.30 -33.80
C TYR A 248 -7.27 -17.26 -32.69
N VAL A 249 -7.15 -16.00 -33.09
CA VAL A 249 -7.11 -14.84 -32.17
C VAL A 249 -8.19 -13.85 -32.53
N THR A 250 -8.98 -13.41 -31.55
CA THR A 250 -9.81 -12.21 -31.70
C THR A 250 -9.04 -10.98 -31.25
N LEU A 251 -9.25 -9.84 -31.89
CA LEU A 251 -8.58 -8.57 -31.60
C LEU A 251 -9.63 -7.44 -31.51
N HIS A 252 -9.75 -6.82 -30.34
CA HIS A 252 -10.75 -5.78 -30.10
C HIS A 252 -10.32 -4.36 -30.51
N ASP A 253 -9.01 -4.10 -30.61
CA ASP A 253 -8.44 -2.79 -30.92
C ASP A 253 -7.28 -2.94 -31.90
N ASN A 254 -7.17 -2.04 -32.89
CA ASN A 254 -6.03 -1.95 -33.80
C ASN A 254 -5.19 -0.68 -33.62
N SER A 255 -5.29 -0.03 -32.47
CA SER A 255 -4.49 1.13 -32.08
C SER A 255 -3.15 0.74 -31.41
N ALA A 256 -2.59 1.60 -30.53
CA ALA A 256 -1.29 1.37 -29.89
C ALA A 256 -1.36 0.18 -28.96
N SER A 257 -2.34 0.26 -28.05
CA SER A 257 -2.82 -0.78 -27.17
C SER A 257 -3.11 -2.07 -27.94
N GLY A 258 -3.76 -1.94 -29.10
CA GLY A 258 -4.01 -3.04 -30.02
C GLY A 258 -2.74 -3.77 -30.49
N THR A 259 -1.63 -3.07 -30.68
CA THR A 259 -0.35 -3.69 -31.11
C THR A 259 0.24 -4.53 -29.99
N GLN A 260 0.31 -4.01 -28.77
CA GLN A 260 0.81 -4.76 -27.61
C GLN A 260 -0.08 -5.97 -27.30
N THR A 261 -1.40 -5.80 -27.40
CA THR A 261 -2.36 -6.91 -27.27
C THR A 261 -2.14 -7.97 -28.34
N LEU A 262 -1.96 -7.58 -29.60
CA LEU A 262 -1.65 -8.49 -30.70
C LEU A 262 -0.34 -9.27 -30.45
N ILE A 263 0.68 -8.60 -29.89
CA ILE A 263 1.95 -9.22 -29.50
C ILE A 263 1.73 -10.26 -28.40
N HIS A 264 1.00 -9.92 -27.34
CA HIS A 264 0.66 -10.81 -26.24
C HIS A 264 -0.10 -12.06 -26.71
N GLU A 265 -1.17 -11.89 -27.48
CA GLU A 265 -1.96 -13.01 -28.00
C GLU A 265 -1.14 -13.92 -28.95
N THR A 266 -0.19 -13.34 -29.68
CA THR A 266 0.75 -14.12 -30.48
C THR A 266 1.72 -14.93 -29.60
N GLY A 267 2.00 -14.51 -28.37
CA GLY A 267 2.75 -15.29 -27.39
C GLY A 267 2.05 -16.61 -27.07
N HIS A 268 0.71 -16.57 -26.96
CA HIS A 268 -0.10 -17.79 -26.81
C HIS A 268 -0.14 -18.65 -28.07
N MET A 269 -0.08 -18.05 -29.27
CA MET A 269 0.06 -18.82 -30.52
C MET A 269 1.39 -19.60 -30.58
N LEU A 270 2.44 -19.06 -29.96
CA LEU A 270 3.73 -19.73 -29.77
C LEU A 270 3.74 -20.76 -28.62
N GLY A 271 2.66 -20.82 -27.84
CA GLY A 271 2.46 -21.77 -26.75
C GLY A 271 2.80 -21.27 -25.34
N LEU A 272 3.09 -19.98 -25.16
CA LEU A 272 3.34 -19.39 -23.83
C LEU A 272 2.04 -19.28 -23.01
N ALA A 273 2.20 -19.38 -21.68
CA ALA A 273 1.13 -19.14 -20.72
C ALA A 273 1.10 -17.68 -20.27
N ASP A 274 -0.05 -17.24 -19.76
CA ASP A 274 -0.12 -16.04 -18.93
C ASP A 274 0.62 -16.22 -17.61
N TYR A 275 1.30 -15.15 -17.19
CA TYR A 275 1.99 -15.09 -15.91
C TYR A 275 1.28 -14.22 -14.86
N TYR A 276 0.04 -13.81 -15.13
CA TYR A 276 -0.85 -13.16 -14.15
C TYR A 276 -1.94 -14.13 -13.67
N SER A 277 -2.47 -13.87 -12.46
CA SER A 277 -3.51 -14.72 -11.85
C SER A 277 -4.91 -14.26 -12.25
N TYR A 278 -5.76 -15.21 -12.67
CA TYR A 278 -7.14 -14.92 -13.11
C TYR A 278 -8.14 -14.82 -11.96
N THR A 279 -7.80 -15.49 -10.84
CA THR A 279 -8.67 -15.58 -9.66
C THR A 279 -8.43 -14.42 -8.69
N SER A 280 -7.22 -13.88 -8.70
CA SER A 280 -6.78 -12.74 -7.91
C SER A 280 -5.81 -11.90 -8.72
N GLN A 281 -6.35 -10.92 -9.44
CA GLN A 281 -5.65 -10.11 -10.43
C GLN A 281 -4.92 -8.94 -9.78
N THR A 282 -3.93 -9.26 -8.95
CA THR A 282 -3.06 -8.27 -8.31
C THR A 282 -1.62 -8.51 -8.74
N TYR A 283 -0.81 -7.44 -8.68
CA TYR A 283 0.63 -7.49 -8.96
C TYR A 283 1.34 -8.63 -8.20
N GLU A 284 1.04 -8.80 -6.90
CA GLU A 284 1.64 -9.84 -6.05
C GLU A 284 1.28 -11.27 -6.47
N ASN A 285 0.16 -11.47 -7.15
CA ASN A 285 -0.33 -12.78 -7.55
C ASN A 285 0.06 -13.18 -8.97
N GLY A 286 0.72 -12.30 -9.72
CA GLY A 286 1.38 -12.61 -10.99
C GLY A 286 2.87 -12.84 -10.85
N ILE A 287 3.62 -12.51 -11.92
CA ILE A 287 5.09 -12.61 -11.98
C ILE A 287 5.81 -11.52 -11.16
N ARG A 288 5.10 -10.47 -10.71
CA ARG A 288 5.64 -9.35 -9.91
C ARG A 288 6.68 -8.51 -10.66
N THR A 289 6.63 -8.43 -11.99
CA THR A 289 7.48 -7.56 -12.80
C THR A 289 6.87 -7.35 -14.18
N PHE A 290 7.44 -6.45 -14.99
CA PHE A 290 7.05 -6.25 -16.38
C PHE A 290 7.39 -7.48 -17.21
N ASP A 291 6.41 -8.02 -17.90
CA ASP A 291 6.60 -9.09 -18.88
C ASP A 291 5.45 -9.05 -19.89
N MET A 292 5.76 -9.32 -21.16
CA MET A 292 4.76 -9.33 -22.22
C MET A 292 3.60 -10.28 -21.92
N MET A 293 3.82 -11.41 -21.23
CA MET A 293 2.79 -12.36 -20.82
C MET A 293 2.14 -12.04 -19.45
N CYS A 294 2.40 -10.88 -18.86
CA CYS A 294 1.78 -10.43 -17.61
C CYS A 294 1.00 -9.13 -17.73
N ASP A 295 1.57 -8.12 -18.40
CA ASP A 295 1.00 -6.76 -18.44
C ASP A 295 1.22 -6.05 -19.79
N ASN A 296 1.40 -6.83 -20.86
CA ASN A 296 1.64 -6.34 -22.22
C ASN A 296 2.86 -5.41 -22.34
N THR A 297 3.80 -5.49 -21.39
CA THR A 297 4.90 -4.53 -21.25
C THR A 297 6.26 -5.24 -21.17
N GLY A 298 7.22 -4.72 -21.92
CA GLY A 298 8.60 -5.18 -21.98
C GLY A 298 8.83 -6.31 -22.98
N ASP A 299 10.05 -6.83 -22.94
CA ASP A 299 10.41 -8.06 -23.65
C ASP A 299 9.90 -9.32 -22.94
N HIS A 300 9.89 -10.46 -23.61
CA HIS A 300 9.70 -11.75 -22.95
C HIS A 300 10.88 -12.03 -21.99
N ASN A 301 10.58 -12.53 -20.78
CA ASN A 301 11.62 -12.95 -19.83
C ASN A 301 12.47 -14.14 -20.34
N GLY A 302 13.62 -14.34 -19.70
CA GLY A 302 14.59 -15.36 -20.08
C GLY A 302 14.07 -16.80 -20.01
N PHE A 303 13.10 -17.11 -19.13
CA PHE A 303 12.47 -18.43 -19.10
C PHE A 303 11.62 -18.67 -20.36
N SER A 304 10.75 -17.73 -20.73
CA SER A 304 9.96 -17.80 -21.97
C SER A 304 10.86 -17.91 -23.20
N LYS A 305 11.93 -17.10 -23.29
CA LYS A 305 12.87 -17.14 -24.42
C LYS A 305 13.64 -18.46 -24.50
N TRP A 306 13.99 -19.05 -23.35
CA TRP A 306 14.62 -20.37 -23.29
C TRP A 306 13.65 -21.46 -23.74
N LEU A 307 12.40 -21.43 -23.25
CA LEU A 307 11.36 -22.38 -23.60
C LEU A 307 11.01 -22.36 -25.11
N LEU A 308 10.97 -21.17 -25.72
CA LEU A 308 10.75 -20.99 -27.15
C LEU A 308 11.94 -21.43 -28.03
N GLY A 309 13.09 -21.71 -27.41
CA GLY A 309 14.32 -22.10 -28.10
C GLY A 309 15.09 -20.92 -28.70
N TRP A 310 14.85 -19.69 -28.22
CA TRP A 310 15.56 -18.51 -28.72
C TRP A 310 16.90 -18.27 -28.04
N ILE A 311 17.15 -18.88 -26.88
CA ILE A 311 18.46 -18.83 -26.22
C ILE A 311 19.24 -20.10 -26.58
N ASN A 312 20.38 -19.93 -27.23
CA ASN A 312 21.26 -21.06 -27.56
C ASN A 312 21.84 -21.67 -26.28
N SER A 313 22.11 -22.98 -26.30
CA SER A 313 22.69 -23.68 -25.14
C SER A 313 24.03 -23.11 -24.67
N GLY A 314 24.83 -22.53 -25.58
CA GLY A 314 26.10 -21.87 -25.25
C GLY A 314 25.96 -20.50 -24.59
N ASP A 315 24.76 -19.90 -24.64
CA ASP A 315 24.44 -18.62 -24.01
C ASP A 315 23.71 -18.82 -22.65
N ILE A 316 23.66 -20.06 -22.15
CA ILE A 316 23.07 -20.43 -20.85
C ILE A 316 24.20 -20.88 -19.93
N THR A 317 24.43 -20.14 -18.84
CA THR A 317 25.37 -20.56 -17.82
C THR A 317 24.64 -21.34 -16.73
N ARG A 318 25.00 -22.61 -16.51
CA ARG A 318 24.42 -23.43 -15.44
C ARG A 318 25.39 -23.47 -14.26
N VAL A 319 24.90 -23.24 -13.05
CA VAL A 319 25.72 -23.15 -11.83
C VAL A 319 25.09 -24.02 -10.73
N SER A 320 25.88 -24.92 -10.15
CA SER A 320 25.42 -25.93 -9.18
C SER A 320 26.34 -26.07 -7.96
N ALA A 321 25.87 -26.74 -6.89
CA ALA A 321 26.61 -26.82 -5.62
C ALA A 321 27.97 -27.55 -5.72
N GLY A 322 28.21 -28.30 -6.80
CA GLY A 322 29.52 -28.89 -7.10
C GLY A 322 30.57 -27.87 -7.54
N ASP A 323 30.16 -26.66 -7.91
CA ASP A 323 31.02 -25.60 -8.39
C ASP A 323 31.58 -24.79 -7.22
N SER A 324 32.84 -24.34 -7.34
CA SER A 324 33.34 -23.25 -6.48
C SER A 324 32.57 -21.96 -6.78
N SER A 325 32.80 -20.91 -5.98
CA SER A 325 32.32 -19.55 -6.33
C SER A 325 32.60 -19.27 -7.82
N THR A 326 31.55 -18.97 -8.56
CA THR A 326 31.55 -18.80 -10.01
C THR A 326 31.26 -17.35 -10.33
N GLU A 327 32.21 -16.69 -10.98
CA GLU A 327 32.03 -15.34 -11.53
C GLU A 327 31.32 -15.44 -12.88
N LEU A 328 30.28 -14.62 -13.06
CA LEU A 328 29.42 -14.60 -14.23
C LEU A 328 29.44 -13.21 -14.86
N THR A 329 29.29 -13.17 -16.18
CA THR A 329 29.01 -11.94 -16.93
C THR A 329 27.89 -12.24 -17.90
N LEU A 330 26.80 -11.50 -17.79
CA LEU A 330 25.63 -11.64 -18.64
C LEU A 330 25.57 -10.49 -19.64
N SER A 331 25.09 -10.78 -20.83
CA SER A 331 24.68 -9.76 -21.80
C SER A 331 23.21 -9.44 -21.56
N ALA A 332 22.81 -8.21 -21.87
CA ALA A 332 21.40 -7.81 -21.74
C ALA A 332 20.48 -8.81 -22.45
N ILE A 333 19.38 -9.18 -21.79
CA ILE A 333 18.42 -10.15 -22.34
C ILE A 333 17.82 -9.65 -23.66
N SER A 334 17.66 -8.34 -23.82
CA SER A 334 17.11 -7.73 -25.03
C SER A 334 18.16 -7.63 -26.16
N ALA A 335 19.45 -7.58 -25.84
CA ALA A 335 20.53 -7.42 -26.84
C ALA A 335 20.74 -8.69 -27.68
N ASN A 336 21.42 -8.57 -28.83
CA ASN A 336 21.80 -9.74 -29.63
C ASN A 336 23.09 -10.40 -29.13
N GLY A 337 23.08 -11.73 -28.99
CA GLY A 337 24.26 -12.56 -28.67
C GLY A 337 24.81 -12.43 -27.23
N GLY A 338 25.78 -13.29 -26.91
CA GLY A 338 26.40 -13.36 -25.58
C GLY A 338 25.58 -14.14 -24.55
N SER A 339 26.18 -14.44 -23.40
CA SER A 339 25.52 -15.20 -22.31
C SER A 339 24.26 -14.48 -21.84
N LYS A 340 23.08 -15.10 -21.99
CA LYS A 340 21.77 -14.47 -21.73
C LYS A 340 21.26 -14.67 -20.32
N ILE A 341 21.35 -15.89 -19.84
CA ILE A 341 20.79 -16.29 -18.56
C ILE A 341 21.79 -17.12 -17.76
N ALA A 342 21.68 -17.03 -16.45
CA ALA A 342 22.27 -17.99 -15.53
C ALA A 342 21.16 -18.81 -14.85
N VAL A 343 21.31 -20.13 -14.86
CA VAL A 343 20.42 -21.08 -14.19
C VAL A 343 21.15 -21.60 -12.96
N VAL A 344 20.63 -21.27 -11.79
CA VAL A 344 21.28 -21.54 -10.51
C VAL A 344 20.40 -22.48 -9.69
N SER A 345 20.92 -23.67 -9.39
CA SER A 345 20.22 -24.68 -8.60
C SER A 345 21.21 -25.53 -7.82
N PRO A 346 20.89 -26.03 -6.61
CA PRO A 346 21.80 -26.93 -5.89
C PRO A 346 22.21 -28.15 -6.72
N THR A 347 21.28 -28.67 -7.55
CA THR A 347 21.53 -29.77 -8.48
C THR A 347 21.02 -29.37 -9.86
N ASP A 348 21.91 -29.34 -10.85
CA ASP A 348 21.51 -29.14 -12.24
C ASP A 348 20.73 -30.35 -12.77
N SER A 349 19.41 -30.19 -12.86
CA SER A 349 18.48 -31.20 -13.36
C SER A 349 17.85 -30.79 -14.71
N GLY A 350 18.42 -29.76 -15.35
CA GLY A 350 17.90 -29.16 -16.59
C GLY A 350 16.67 -28.28 -16.41
N MET A 351 16.10 -27.82 -17.53
CA MET A 351 14.95 -26.88 -17.58
C MET A 351 13.72 -27.34 -16.78
N PHE A 352 13.46 -28.64 -16.71
CA PHE A 352 12.21 -29.17 -16.12
C PHE A 352 12.38 -29.46 -14.63
N SER A 353 12.86 -28.45 -13.90
CA SER A 353 13.16 -28.53 -12.47
C SER A 353 12.89 -27.20 -11.78
N GLU A 354 13.31 -27.10 -10.52
CA GLU A 354 13.17 -25.89 -9.70
C GLU A 354 14.53 -25.21 -9.53
N TYR A 355 14.61 -23.92 -9.85
CA TYR A 355 15.85 -23.15 -9.90
C TYR A 355 15.62 -21.63 -9.87
N PHE A 356 16.68 -20.87 -9.62
CA PHE A 356 16.71 -19.45 -9.93
C PHE A 356 17.20 -19.23 -11.35
N LEU A 357 16.48 -18.40 -12.12
CA LEU A 357 16.93 -17.85 -13.40
C LEU A 357 17.32 -16.40 -13.20
N ILE A 358 18.57 -16.08 -13.51
CA ILE A 358 19.11 -14.72 -13.43
C ILE A 358 19.29 -14.19 -14.84
N GLN A 359 18.76 -13.00 -15.11
CA GLN A 359 18.99 -12.26 -16.35
C GLN A 359 19.46 -10.84 -16.04
N TYR A 360 20.16 -10.24 -17.00
CA TYR A 360 20.56 -8.84 -16.93
C TYR A 360 19.71 -7.99 -17.87
N ASP A 361 19.19 -6.88 -17.36
CA ASP A 361 18.29 -6.00 -18.06
C ASP A 361 18.85 -4.58 -18.15
N VAL A 362 18.62 -3.97 -19.31
CA VAL A 362 18.94 -2.57 -19.61
C VAL A 362 17.77 -1.93 -20.32
N PRO A 363 17.64 -0.59 -20.30
CA PRO A 363 16.67 0.10 -21.13
C PRO A 363 17.11 -0.03 -22.59
N GLY A 364 16.12 -0.10 -23.46
CA GLY A 364 16.33 -0.15 -24.90
C GLY A 364 15.89 -1.46 -25.55
N LEU A 365 15.79 -1.43 -26.88
CA LEU A 365 15.12 -2.48 -27.65
C LEU A 365 13.70 -2.68 -27.11
N ASN A 366 13.24 -3.92 -26.91
CA ASN A 366 11.91 -4.19 -26.39
C ASN A 366 11.67 -3.67 -24.94
N ASN A 367 12.70 -3.18 -24.25
CA ASN A 367 12.60 -2.56 -22.93
C ASN A 367 12.70 -1.01 -22.96
N GLU A 368 12.78 -0.37 -24.13
CA GLU A 368 12.91 1.10 -24.27
C GLU A 368 11.75 1.88 -23.59
N GLY A 369 10.54 1.31 -23.61
CA GLY A 369 9.34 1.94 -23.06
C GLY A 369 9.05 1.63 -21.59
N ILE A 370 9.91 0.88 -20.89
CA ILE A 370 9.71 0.57 -19.48
C ILE A 370 10.08 1.81 -18.65
N LEU A 371 9.16 2.27 -17.81
CA LEU A 371 9.44 3.38 -16.89
C LEU A 371 10.12 2.84 -15.63
N TYR A 372 11.28 3.40 -15.30
CA TYR A 372 12.11 3.04 -14.13
C TYR A 372 12.08 4.16 -13.07
N PRO A 373 10.93 4.49 -12.44
CA PRO A 373 10.89 5.58 -11.47
C PRO A 373 11.67 5.18 -10.21
N ASN A 374 12.69 5.96 -9.86
CA ASN A 374 13.54 5.73 -8.68
C ASN A 374 14.29 4.38 -8.65
N THR A 375 14.42 3.70 -9.79
CA THR A 375 15.20 2.47 -9.95
C THR A 375 16.38 2.74 -10.89
N PRO A 376 17.54 2.06 -10.71
CA PRO A 376 18.65 2.19 -11.66
C PRO A 376 18.23 1.74 -13.06
N ASP A 377 18.75 2.42 -14.09
CA ASP A 377 18.43 2.14 -15.50
C ASP A 377 18.69 0.68 -15.88
N SER A 378 19.63 0.01 -15.22
CA SER A 378 19.96 -1.38 -15.47
C SER A 378 20.11 -2.17 -14.18
N GLY A 379 19.93 -3.49 -14.27
CA GLY A 379 20.03 -4.36 -13.12
C GLY A 379 19.77 -5.82 -13.47
N PHE A 380 19.93 -6.68 -12.46
CA PHE A 380 19.63 -8.09 -12.61
C PHE A 380 18.22 -8.39 -12.11
N ARG A 381 17.45 -9.12 -12.92
CA ARG A 381 16.21 -9.75 -12.46
C ARG A 381 16.51 -11.20 -12.10
N VAL A 382 16.02 -11.60 -10.93
CA VAL A 382 16.08 -12.98 -10.46
C VAL A 382 14.67 -13.53 -10.43
N PHE A 383 14.44 -14.62 -11.13
CA PHE A 383 13.18 -15.34 -11.15
C PHE A 383 13.34 -16.66 -10.42
N HIS A 384 12.40 -16.98 -9.53
CA HIS A 384 12.21 -18.34 -9.06
C HIS A 384 11.34 -19.08 -10.08
N ILE A 385 11.83 -20.21 -10.60
CA ILE A 385 11.18 -21.02 -11.62
C ILE A 385 10.87 -22.39 -11.02
N ASN A 386 9.61 -22.82 -11.13
CA ASN A 386 9.15 -24.15 -10.75
C ASN A 386 8.60 -24.92 -11.96
N ALA A 387 9.49 -25.24 -12.89
CA ALA A 387 9.19 -25.88 -14.18
C ALA A 387 9.11 -27.42 -14.06
N THR A 388 8.84 -27.94 -12.86
CA THR A 388 8.62 -29.36 -12.63
C THR A 388 7.42 -29.84 -13.44
N LEU A 389 7.55 -30.98 -14.11
CA LEU A 389 6.45 -31.56 -14.89
C LEU A 389 5.52 -32.41 -14.02
N ASN A 390 4.26 -32.49 -14.42
CA ASN A 390 3.29 -33.43 -13.88
C ASN A 390 3.68 -34.89 -14.18
N ALA A 391 2.98 -35.85 -13.55
CA ALA A 391 3.37 -37.26 -13.57
C ALA A 391 3.41 -37.91 -14.97
N ASP A 392 2.67 -37.40 -15.94
CA ASP A 392 2.68 -37.89 -17.32
C ASP A 392 3.64 -37.11 -18.24
N GLY A 393 4.28 -36.05 -17.72
CA GLY A 393 5.24 -35.23 -18.44
C GLY A 393 4.62 -34.31 -19.50
N SER A 394 3.30 -34.16 -19.52
CA SER A 394 2.57 -33.39 -20.54
C SER A 394 2.47 -31.91 -20.23
N ASN A 395 2.57 -31.51 -18.95
CA ASN A 395 2.43 -30.12 -18.54
C ASN A 395 3.32 -29.81 -17.32
N PHE A 396 3.54 -28.52 -17.05
CA PHE A 396 4.06 -28.08 -15.77
C PHE A 396 3.08 -28.43 -14.64
N MET A 397 3.63 -28.79 -13.49
CA MET A 397 2.88 -29.09 -12.28
C MET A 397 2.29 -27.82 -11.65
N TYR A 398 2.93 -26.66 -11.90
CA TYR A 398 2.62 -25.38 -11.30
C TYR A 398 2.30 -24.33 -12.37
N MET A 399 1.57 -23.29 -11.97
CA MET A 399 1.06 -22.24 -12.85
C MET A 399 0.74 -20.97 -12.03
N ASN A 400 0.76 -19.80 -12.66
CA ASN A 400 0.49 -18.52 -11.98
C ASN A 400 -1.02 -18.25 -11.83
N LYS A 401 -1.82 -19.27 -11.52
CA LYS A 401 -3.29 -19.19 -11.56
C LYS A 401 -3.93 -18.62 -10.29
N THR A 402 -3.45 -19.04 -9.12
CA THR A 402 -4.05 -18.72 -7.83
C THR A 402 -3.00 -18.33 -6.79
N PRO A 403 -3.34 -17.51 -5.78
CA PRO A 403 -2.42 -17.14 -4.71
C PRO A 403 -1.99 -18.31 -3.81
N ALA A 404 -2.79 -19.38 -3.77
CA ALA A 404 -2.63 -20.47 -2.81
C ALA A 404 -1.73 -21.60 -3.31
N GLU A 405 -1.39 -21.61 -4.60
CA GLU A 405 -0.58 -22.64 -5.24
C GLU A 405 0.82 -22.10 -5.56
N PRO A 406 1.88 -22.93 -5.51
CA PRO A 406 3.19 -22.52 -5.98
C PRO A 406 3.12 -22.06 -7.44
N LYS A 407 3.85 -20.99 -7.75
CA LYS A 407 3.88 -20.38 -9.08
C LYS A 407 4.87 -21.10 -10.00
N LEU A 408 4.60 -21.07 -11.30
CA LEU A 408 5.56 -21.53 -12.31
C LEU A 408 6.76 -20.58 -12.37
N ILE A 409 6.50 -19.28 -12.29
CA ILE A 409 7.51 -18.23 -12.38
C ILE A 409 7.14 -17.04 -11.50
N GLU A 410 8.09 -16.52 -10.75
CA GLU A 410 7.92 -15.28 -9.98
C GLU A 410 9.23 -14.51 -9.85
N ALA A 411 9.17 -13.19 -9.92
CA ALA A 411 10.31 -12.34 -9.63
C ALA A 411 10.56 -12.29 -8.12
N VAL A 412 11.82 -12.52 -7.74
CA VAL A 412 12.29 -12.48 -6.36
C VAL A 412 12.85 -11.10 -6.09
N GLY A 413 12.03 -10.15 -5.65
CA GLY A 413 12.48 -8.78 -5.41
C GLY A 413 13.46 -8.65 -4.23
N PRO A 414 14.42 -7.71 -4.28
CA PRO A 414 15.30 -7.43 -3.13
C PRO A 414 14.53 -6.78 -1.97
N GLU A 415 15.11 -6.84 -0.78
CA GLU A 415 14.53 -6.24 0.44
C GLU A 415 14.12 -4.77 0.22
N ASN A 416 12.91 -4.41 0.65
CA ASN A 416 12.31 -3.06 0.52
C ASN A 416 11.93 -2.59 -0.89
N GLN A 417 11.93 -3.47 -1.90
CA GLN A 417 11.29 -3.19 -3.19
C GLN A 417 9.94 -3.92 -3.28
N THR A 418 8.85 -3.20 -3.05
CA THR A 418 7.47 -3.75 -3.10
C THR A 418 6.51 -2.87 -3.92
N ALA A 419 7.03 -1.90 -4.68
CA ALA A 419 6.18 -0.98 -5.43
C ALA A 419 5.61 -1.69 -6.67
N PRO A 420 4.27 -1.80 -6.80
CA PRO A 420 3.67 -2.39 -7.99
C PRO A 420 4.06 -1.58 -9.23
N TYR A 421 4.28 -2.28 -10.35
CA TYR A 421 4.70 -1.67 -11.62
C TYR A 421 6.05 -0.95 -11.54
N THR A 422 7.00 -1.50 -10.78
CA THR A 422 8.42 -1.17 -10.89
C THR A 422 9.22 -2.44 -11.19
N PRO A 423 10.35 -2.33 -11.89
CA PRO A 423 11.21 -3.48 -12.14
C PRO A 423 12.00 -3.82 -10.88
N LEU A 424 11.90 -5.08 -10.45
CA LEU A 424 12.58 -5.59 -9.26
C LEU A 424 14.03 -5.94 -9.62
N PHE A 425 14.93 -4.96 -9.47
CA PHE A 425 16.34 -5.10 -9.84
C PHE A 425 17.23 -5.30 -8.62
N TYR A 426 18.08 -6.33 -8.70
CA TYR A 426 19.30 -6.41 -7.90
C TYR A 426 20.38 -5.55 -8.56
N THR A 427 20.98 -4.67 -7.77
CA THR A 427 22.03 -3.74 -8.20
C THR A 427 23.23 -3.77 -7.26
N ASP A 428 24.21 -2.90 -7.52
CA ASP A 428 25.50 -2.89 -6.82
C ASP A 428 25.33 -2.89 -5.29
N GLY A 429 25.98 -3.85 -4.62
CA GLY A 429 25.94 -3.99 -3.16
C GLY A 429 24.75 -4.76 -2.60
N MET A 430 23.77 -5.13 -3.44
CA MET A 430 22.71 -6.07 -3.05
C MET A 430 23.23 -7.52 -3.09
N ARG A 431 22.48 -8.43 -2.48
CA ARG A 431 22.70 -9.88 -2.58
C ARG A 431 21.40 -10.64 -2.33
N LEU A 432 21.31 -11.86 -2.86
CA LEU A 432 20.29 -12.86 -2.51
C LEU A 432 21.03 -14.04 -1.88
N ALA A 433 20.65 -14.43 -0.66
CA ALA A 433 21.32 -15.49 0.09
C ALA A 433 20.33 -16.17 1.04
N PRO A 434 20.70 -17.28 1.70
CA PRO A 434 19.83 -17.89 2.69
C PRO A 434 19.59 -17.01 3.92
N ASP A 435 20.43 -15.98 4.12
CA ASP A 435 20.33 -15.05 5.25
C ASP A 435 19.69 -13.69 4.89
N THR A 436 19.18 -13.52 3.67
CA THR A 436 18.50 -12.29 3.22
C THR A 436 16.98 -12.39 3.38
N THR A 437 16.27 -11.27 3.14
CA THR A 437 14.80 -11.24 3.01
C THR A 437 14.43 -10.57 1.67
N PRO A 438 13.83 -11.29 0.70
CA PRO A 438 13.56 -12.73 0.71
C PRO A 438 14.85 -13.54 0.76
N ASP A 439 14.79 -14.75 1.33
CA ASP A 439 15.93 -15.66 1.34
C ASP A 439 15.95 -16.53 0.07
N SER A 440 17.09 -17.15 -0.19
CA SER A 440 17.30 -17.98 -1.38
C SER A 440 16.74 -19.41 -1.27
N SER A 441 16.03 -19.77 -0.19
CA SER A 441 15.48 -21.12 -0.05
C SER A 441 14.24 -21.29 -0.94
N PHE A 442 13.95 -22.53 -1.32
CA PHE A 442 12.73 -22.83 -2.08
C PHE A 442 11.59 -23.13 -1.10
N PHE A 443 10.51 -22.36 -1.21
CA PHE A 443 9.28 -22.53 -0.44
C PHE A 443 8.10 -22.75 -1.38
N GLY A 444 7.52 -23.95 -1.33
CA GLY A 444 6.40 -24.33 -2.19
C GLY A 444 6.88 -24.86 -3.54
N GLY A 445 6.77 -26.17 -3.74
CA GLY A 445 7.40 -26.83 -4.89
C GLY A 445 7.73 -28.30 -4.63
N MET A 446 8.66 -28.84 -5.44
CA MET A 446 9.27 -30.16 -5.20
C MET A 446 10.32 -30.08 -4.08
N TYR A 447 10.93 -28.91 -3.88
CA TYR A 447 11.85 -28.63 -2.78
C TYR A 447 11.20 -27.71 -1.74
N GLN A 448 11.14 -28.19 -0.49
CA GLN A 448 10.99 -27.33 0.69
C GLN A 448 12.29 -27.43 1.46
N ALA A 449 13.31 -26.74 0.96
CA ALA A 449 14.66 -26.98 1.42
C ALA A 449 15.57 -25.77 1.26
N TYR A 450 16.55 -25.72 2.15
CA TYR A 450 17.71 -24.88 2.03
C TYR A 450 18.47 -25.18 0.74
N THR A 451 18.64 -24.18 -0.12
CA THR A 451 19.36 -24.29 -1.39
C THR A 451 20.85 -23.97 -1.22
N GLY A 452 21.19 -23.16 -0.22
CA GLY A 452 22.53 -22.60 -0.04
C GLY A 452 22.95 -21.60 -1.11
N VAL A 453 22.05 -21.20 -2.03
CA VAL A 453 22.39 -20.31 -3.15
C VAL A 453 22.73 -18.92 -2.64
N VAL A 454 23.90 -18.42 -2.98
CA VAL A 454 24.27 -17.02 -2.74
C VAL A 454 24.63 -16.34 -4.04
N VAL A 455 23.90 -15.27 -4.36
CA VAL A 455 24.14 -14.34 -5.45
C VAL A 455 24.65 -13.03 -4.86
N GLU A 456 25.88 -12.65 -5.18
CA GLU A 456 26.53 -11.47 -4.61
C GLU A 456 27.55 -10.84 -5.57
N ASN A 457 28.23 -9.78 -5.13
CA ASN A 457 29.23 -9.04 -5.92
C ASN A 457 28.67 -8.54 -7.26
N LEU A 458 27.39 -8.12 -7.27
CA LEU A 458 26.73 -7.59 -8.45
C LEU A 458 27.38 -6.27 -8.87
N ASN A 459 27.58 -6.13 -10.18
CA ASN A 459 28.09 -4.94 -10.84
C ASN A 459 27.26 -4.69 -12.10
N THR A 460 26.37 -3.71 -12.02
CA THR A 460 25.47 -3.33 -13.11
C THR A 460 26.25 -2.77 -14.30
N GLN A 461 27.31 -1.97 -14.07
CA GLN A 461 28.10 -1.39 -15.16
C GLN A 461 28.81 -2.44 -16.03
N ASN A 462 29.30 -3.51 -15.43
CA ASN A 462 30.00 -4.60 -16.12
C ASN A 462 29.09 -5.79 -16.43
N ALA A 463 27.80 -5.71 -16.06
CA ALA A 463 26.85 -6.82 -16.14
C ALA A 463 27.39 -8.13 -15.55
N SER A 464 28.13 -8.03 -14.44
CA SER A 464 28.75 -9.16 -13.77
C SER A 464 28.21 -9.42 -12.37
N LEU A 465 28.23 -10.68 -11.93
CA LEU A 465 27.87 -11.10 -10.58
C LEU A 465 28.65 -12.38 -10.22
N SER A 466 28.60 -12.78 -8.95
CA SER A 466 29.14 -14.06 -8.49
C SER A 466 28.06 -14.92 -7.85
N VAL A 467 28.15 -16.24 -8.07
CA VAL A 467 27.26 -17.23 -7.47
C VAL A 467 28.11 -18.25 -6.71
N ARG A 468 27.72 -18.58 -5.48
CA ARG A 468 28.32 -19.67 -4.70
C ARG A 468 27.25 -20.44 -3.94
N PHE A 469 27.66 -21.56 -3.34
CA PHE A 469 26.81 -22.35 -2.46
C PHE A 469 27.38 -22.45 -1.05
N GLU A 470 26.51 -22.26 -0.06
CA GLU A 470 26.80 -22.48 1.34
C GLU A 470 26.43 -23.92 1.74
N ASN A 471 27.37 -24.62 2.38
CA ASN A 471 27.25 -26.06 2.66
C ASN A 471 26.53 -26.39 3.96
N THR A 472 26.19 -25.38 4.77
CA THR A 472 25.59 -25.58 6.09
C THR A 472 24.31 -24.76 6.15
N PRO A 473 23.13 -25.40 6.23
CA PRO A 473 21.89 -24.70 6.50
C PRO A 473 22.05 -23.83 7.75
N PRO A 474 21.55 -22.60 7.77
CA PRO A 474 21.52 -21.79 8.98
C PRO A 474 20.77 -22.57 10.07
N GLU A 475 21.21 -22.42 11.33
CA GLU A 475 20.51 -23.05 12.45
C GLU A 475 19.07 -22.56 12.48
N VAL A 476 18.12 -23.49 12.28
CA VAL A 476 16.68 -23.19 12.36
C VAL A 476 16.39 -22.65 13.75
N PRO A 477 15.92 -21.40 13.88
CA PRO A 477 15.62 -20.83 15.19
C PRO A 477 14.48 -21.63 15.83
N SER A 478 14.70 -22.24 17.00
CA SER A 478 13.63 -22.92 17.74
C SER A 478 12.81 -21.91 18.55
N LEU A 479 11.58 -21.60 18.14
CA LEU A 479 10.70 -20.73 18.92
C LEU A 479 10.14 -21.46 20.15
N THR A 480 10.34 -20.87 21.33
CA THR A 480 9.65 -21.25 22.56
C THR A 480 8.94 -20.03 23.13
N LEU A 481 7.61 -20.11 23.29
CA LEU A 481 6.82 -19.11 24.01
C LEU A 481 6.60 -19.57 25.45
N THR A 482 7.02 -18.74 26.41
CA THR A 482 6.84 -18.98 27.84
C THR A 482 5.75 -18.04 28.36
N PRO A 483 4.64 -18.55 28.93
CA PRO A 483 3.65 -17.68 29.58
C PRO A 483 4.28 -16.91 30.74
N ASP A 484 4.06 -15.59 30.82
CA ASP A 484 4.64 -14.78 31.91
C ASP A 484 3.88 -14.94 33.23
N SER A 485 2.69 -15.54 33.18
CA SER A 485 1.85 -15.86 34.32
C SER A 485 1.22 -17.24 34.18
N THR A 486 0.76 -17.81 35.30
CA THR A 486 0.10 -19.11 35.29
C THR A 486 -1.18 -19.03 34.48
N LEU A 487 -1.38 -19.96 33.54
CA LEU A 487 -2.59 -20.04 32.72
C LEU A 487 -3.76 -20.79 33.40
N ASP A 488 -3.56 -21.20 34.66
CA ASP A 488 -4.59 -21.82 35.49
C ASP A 488 -5.36 -20.77 36.31
N ASN A 489 -6.66 -21.00 36.51
CA ASN A 489 -7.55 -20.18 37.33
C ASN A 489 -7.65 -18.70 36.87
N GLN A 490 -7.87 -18.47 35.58
CA GLN A 490 -8.05 -17.14 35.01
C GLN A 490 -9.41 -16.55 35.37
N THR A 491 -9.46 -15.66 36.37
CA THR A 491 -10.71 -15.04 36.87
C THR A 491 -11.04 -13.70 36.23
N ASN A 492 -10.04 -13.03 35.66
CA ASN A 492 -10.16 -11.81 34.86
C ASN A 492 -9.37 -12.06 33.57
N LEU A 493 -10.05 -12.17 32.42
CA LEU A 493 -9.42 -12.53 31.13
C LEU A 493 -9.24 -11.33 30.18
N PRO A 494 -8.54 -10.23 30.54
CA PRO A 494 -8.32 -9.17 29.57
C PRO A 494 -7.15 -9.48 28.62
N THR A 495 -6.09 -10.19 29.07
CA THR A 495 -4.89 -10.40 28.25
C THR A 495 -4.01 -11.57 28.76
N PHE A 496 -3.52 -12.44 27.88
CA PHE A 496 -2.43 -13.38 28.13
C PHE A 496 -1.11 -12.77 27.67
N THR A 497 -0.02 -12.96 28.41
CA THR A 497 1.30 -12.49 27.97
C THR A 497 2.30 -13.64 27.93
N PHE A 498 3.17 -13.59 26.92
CA PHE A 498 4.20 -14.58 26.67
C PHE A 498 5.52 -13.89 26.38
N THR A 499 6.60 -14.53 26.78
CA THR A 499 7.96 -14.19 26.36
C THR A 499 8.49 -15.28 25.43
N ALA A 500 8.81 -14.91 24.20
CA ALA A 500 9.58 -15.69 23.25
C ALA A 500 11.06 -15.72 23.63
N ASN A 501 11.73 -16.83 23.39
CA ASN A 501 13.18 -16.97 23.56
C ASN A 501 14.01 -16.19 22.51
N MET A 502 13.36 -15.70 21.46
CA MET A 502 13.96 -14.94 20.37
C MET A 502 12.97 -13.88 19.87
N PRO A 503 13.44 -12.80 19.21
CA PRO A 503 12.55 -11.85 18.57
C PRO A 503 11.72 -12.57 17.51
N VAL A 504 10.41 -12.34 17.53
CA VAL A 504 9.49 -12.90 16.53
C VAL A 504 8.76 -11.76 15.84
N ARG A 505 8.34 -11.98 14.59
CA ARG A 505 7.47 -11.07 13.85
C ARG A 505 6.21 -11.81 13.43
N ASP A 506 5.15 -11.05 13.22
CA ASP A 506 3.95 -11.54 12.53
C ASP A 506 4.32 -11.80 11.05
N HIS A 507 3.94 -12.95 10.51
CA HIS A 507 4.03 -13.23 9.07
C HIS A 507 2.86 -12.58 8.33
N THR A 508 3.03 -11.34 7.85
CA THR A 508 1.97 -10.54 7.22
C THR A 508 2.00 -10.49 5.67
N GLY A 509 2.68 -11.43 5.00
CA GLY A 509 2.93 -11.35 3.56
C GLY A 509 1.71 -11.61 2.65
N ASP A 510 0.88 -12.62 2.97
CA ASP A 510 0.22 -13.38 1.87
C ASP A 510 -1.32 -13.42 1.90
N GLY A 511 -1.97 -12.51 2.63
CA GLY A 511 -3.44 -12.43 2.67
C GLY A 511 -4.10 -13.46 3.61
N ALA A 512 -5.26 -13.06 4.14
CA ALA A 512 -6.11 -13.78 5.11
C ALA A 512 -5.39 -14.48 6.29
N ARG A 513 -5.18 -13.73 7.37
CA ARG A 513 -4.69 -14.19 8.69
C ARG A 513 -5.51 -15.39 9.23
N PRO A 514 -4.92 -16.58 9.44
CA PRO A 514 -5.48 -17.54 10.39
C PRO A 514 -5.38 -16.93 11.79
N PRO A 515 -6.50 -16.62 12.46
CA PRO A 515 -6.44 -15.97 13.75
C PRO A 515 -5.89 -16.94 14.80
N ILE A 516 -5.18 -16.41 15.79
CA ILE A 516 -4.97 -17.15 17.03
C ILE A 516 -6.35 -17.40 17.64
N THR A 517 -6.61 -18.60 18.13
CA THR A 517 -7.91 -18.95 18.70
C THR A 517 -7.79 -19.41 20.14
N LEU A 518 -8.83 -19.12 20.92
CA LEU A 518 -9.11 -19.78 22.19
C LEU A 518 -10.22 -20.81 21.94
N GLU A 519 -9.85 -22.09 21.91
CA GLU A 519 -10.76 -23.20 21.58
C GLU A 519 -11.41 -23.75 22.85
N GLY A 520 -12.74 -23.75 22.88
CA GLY A 520 -13.57 -24.29 23.96
C GLY A 520 -13.84 -25.80 23.81
N PRO A 521 -14.21 -26.48 24.91
CA PRO A 521 -14.47 -27.92 24.92
C PRO A 521 -15.76 -28.31 24.18
N ASP A 522 -16.60 -27.34 23.83
CA ASP A 522 -17.81 -27.48 23.02
C ASP A 522 -17.56 -27.27 21.52
N GLY A 523 -16.31 -27.08 21.11
CA GLY A 523 -15.92 -26.84 19.72
C GLY A 523 -16.07 -25.39 19.26
N VAL A 524 -16.51 -24.49 20.15
CA VAL A 524 -16.56 -23.04 19.86
C VAL A 524 -15.15 -22.46 19.94
N SER A 525 -14.77 -21.66 18.96
CA SER A 525 -13.44 -21.01 18.90
C SER A 525 -13.60 -19.49 18.93
N TYR A 526 -12.85 -18.84 19.81
CA TYR A 526 -12.88 -17.40 19.97
C TYR A 526 -11.61 -16.77 19.39
N PRO A 527 -11.70 -15.85 18.41
CA PRO A 527 -10.53 -15.20 17.84
C PRO A 527 -9.79 -14.33 18.87
N MET A 528 -8.47 -14.34 18.79
CA MET A 528 -7.55 -13.60 19.65
C MET A 528 -6.72 -12.63 18.81
N HIS A 529 -6.56 -11.39 19.29
CA HIS A 529 -5.57 -10.46 18.79
C HIS A 529 -4.27 -10.64 19.55
N CYS A 530 -3.14 -10.67 18.84
CA CYS A 530 -1.81 -10.67 19.43
C CYS A 530 -1.04 -9.42 19.02
N ALA A 531 -0.47 -8.73 20.01
CA ALA A 531 0.51 -7.68 19.84
C ALA A 531 1.90 -8.25 20.14
N ILE A 532 2.87 -7.97 19.27
CA ILE A 532 4.25 -8.48 19.35
C ILE A 532 5.20 -7.29 19.51
N SER A 533 6.17 -7.40 20.42
CA SER A 533 7.23 -6.41 20.62
C SER A 533 8.56 -7.13 20.91
N GLY A 534 9.36 -7.33 19.87
CA GLY A 534 10.60 -8.11 19.97
C GLY A 534 10.29 -9.54 20.44
N THR A 535 10.68 -9.85 21.69
CA THR A 535 10.42 -11.15 22.34
C THR A 535 9.10 -11.20 23.10
N SER A 536 8.40 -10.08 23.30
CA SER A 536 7.22 -10.03 24.17
C SER A 536 5.93 -10.07 23.36
N LEU A 537 4.98 -10.88 23.80
CA LEU A 537 3.69 -11.06 23.14
C LEU A 537 2.56 -10.81 24.14
N ALA A 538 1.52 -10.09 23.73
CA ALA A 538 0.31 -9.87 24.50
C ALA A 538 -0.92 -10.25 23.66
N LEU A 539 -1.82 -11.06 24.22
CA LEU A 539 -2.96 -11.61 23.53
C LEU A 539 -4.27 -11.28 24.23
N GLY A 540 -5.23 -10.68 23.52
CA GLY A 540 -6.58 -10.42 24.03
C GLY A 540 -7.64 -10.99 23.10
N LEU A 541 -8.87 -11.19 23.60
CA LEU A 541 -9.99 -11.55 22.73
C LEU A 541 -10.20 -10.45 21.69
N ALA A 542 -10.38 -10.85 20.42
CA ALA A 542 -10.61 -9.91 19.32
C ALA A 542 -11.91 -9.11 19.53
N ASP A 543 -12.93 -9.77 20.07
CA ASP A 543 -14.17 -9.15 20.54
C ASP A 543 -14.33 -9.45 22.03
N SER A 544 -14.27 -8.39 22.85
CA SER A 544 -14.38 -8.48 24.29
C SER A 544 -15.75 -8.93 24.78
N SER A 545 -16.81 -8.85 23.95
CA SER A 545 -18.15 -9.33 24.32
C SER A 545 -18.19 -10.85 24.53
N ASN A 546 -17.33 -11.59 23.82
CA ASN A 546 -17.19 -13.05 23.94
C ASN A 546 -16.74 -13.52 25.33
N ILE A 547 -16.21 -12.63 26.18
CA ILE A 547 -15.86 -12.96 27.58
C ILE A 547 -17.10 -13.48 28.33
N ALA A 548 -18.28 -12.96 28.02
CA ALA A 548 -19.54 -13.36 28.66
C ALA A 548 -19.94 -14.81 28.32
N ASP A 549 -19.47 -15.33 27.18
CA ASP A 549 -19.76 -16.68 26.72
C ASP A 549 -18.76 -17.73 27.24
N LEU A 550 -17.67 -17.28 27.86
CA LEU A 550 -16.70 -18.17 28.50
C LEU A 550 -17.27 -18.76 29.78
N LYS A 551 -17.15 -20.08 29.93
CA LYS A 551 -17.64 -20.82 31.09
C LYS A 551 -16.61 -20.72 32.22
N ALA A 552 -17.08 -20.46 33.43
CA ALA A 552 -16.24 -20.50 34.63
C ALA A 552 -15.69 -21.92 34.88
N ASN A 553 -14.54 -22.02 35.52
CA ASN A 553 -13.89 -23.28 35.90
C ASN A 553 -13.71 -24.30 34.75
N THR A 554 -13.54 -23.81 33.52
CA THR A 554 -13.53 -24.61 32.28
C THR A 554 -12.16 -24.54 31.62
N ALA A 555 -11.70 -25.65 31.05
CA ALA A 555 -10.45 -25.71 30.30
C ALA A 555 -10.67 -25.36 28.83
N TYR A 556 -9.81 -24.48 28.31
CA TYR A 556 -9.72 -24.02 26.94
C TYR A 556 -8.31 -24.29 26.41
N THR A 557 -8.16 -24.29 25.09
CA THR A 557 -6.84 -24.40 24.43
C THR A 557 -6.57 -23.12 23.65
N LEU A 558 -5.53 -22.38 24.04
CA LEU A 558 -5.02 -21.27 23.23
C LEU A 558 -4.14 -21.84 22.12
N VAL A 559 -4.46 -21.53 20.86
CA VAL A 559 -3.80 -22.08 19.68
C VAL A 559 -3.22 -20.96 18.85
N PHE A 560 -1.89 -20.94 18.76
CA PHE A 560 -1.18 -20.23 17.70
C PHE A 560 -1.13 -21.17 16.49
N PRO A 561 -1.68 -20.79 15.34
CA PRO A 561 -1.67 -21.66 14.16
C PRO A 561 -0.24 -21.85 13.64
N GLU A 562 -0.06 -22.87 12.80
CA GLU A 562 1.20 -23.04 12.08
C GLU A 562 1.48 -21.81 11.23
N LYS A 563 2.77 -21.48 11.08
CA LYS A 563 3.30 -20.33 10.35
C LYS A 563 2.94 -18.95 10.89
N TYR A 564 2.41 -18.87 12.11
CA TYR A 564 1.98 -17.59 12.68
C TYR A 564 3.13 -16.61 12.94
N PHE A 565 4.30 -17.11 13.37
CA PHE A 565 5.50 -16.27 13.56
C PHE A 565 6.51 -16.49 12.45
N ASP A 566 7.03 -15.39 11.93
CA ASP A 566 8.26 -15.35 11.15
C ASP A 566 9.47 -15.38 12.10
N LEU A 567 10.30 -16.42 11.95
CA LEU A 567 11.52 -16.64 12.71
C LEU A 567 12.76 -16.09 11.97
N GLY A 568 12.57 -15.50 10.79
CA GLY A 568 13.59 -15.05 9.85
C GLY A 568 13.93 -16.11 8.80
N GLN A 569 14.43 -15.67 7.64
CA GLN A 569 14.95 -16.55 6.57
C GLN A 569 13.90 -17.55 6.04
N GLY A 570 12.63 -17.12 5.95
CA GLY A 570 11.52 -17.95 5.45
C GLY A 570 11.16 -19.14 6.36
N ILE A 571 11.71 -19.18 7.57
CA ILE A 571 11.38 -20.17 8.58
C ILE A 571 10.23 -19.63 9.42
N TYR A 572 9.16 -20.40 9.52
CA TYR A 572 7.99 -20.04 10.32
C TYR A 572 7.79 -21.00 11.50
N SER A 573 7.07 -20.53 12.52
CA SER A 573 6.77 -21.34 13.70
C SER A 573 5.82 -22.51 13.42
N ASP A 574 6.08 -23.67 14.03
CA ASP A 574 5.07 -24.71 14.19
C ASP A 574 3.85 -24.20 14.98
N ALA A 575 2.72 -24.93 14.91
CA ALA A 575 1.56 -24.62 15.73
C ALA A 575 1.87 -24.79 17.23
N LEU A 576 1.60 -23.75 18.03
CA LEU A 576 1.82 -23.75 19.48
C LEU A 576 0.49 -23.83 20.22
N ARG A 577 0.42 -24.68 21.25
CA ARG A 577 -0.82 -24.91 22.02
C ARG A 577 -0.57 -24.78 23.51
N PHE A 578 -1.43 -24.02 24.18
CA PHE A 578 -1.37 -23.80 25.63
C PHE A 578 -2.71 -24.13 26.28
N SER A 579 -2.69 -24.91 27.35
CA SER A 579 -3.88 -25.18 28.15
C SER A 579 -4.17 -23.97 29.04
N VAL A 580 -5.38 -23.43 28.94
CA VAL A 580 -5.87 -22.31 29.75
C VAL A 580 -7.07 -22.78 30.57
N LYS A 581 -7.04 -22.61 31.89
CA LYS A 581 -8.19 -22.95 32.75
C LYS A 581 -8.79 -21.69 33.33
N THR A 582 -10.05 -21.40 33.01
CA THR A 582 -10.78 -20.29 33.62
C THR A 582 -11.03 -20.57 35.10
N GLY A 583 -11.06 -19.51 35.91
CA GLY A 583 -11.41 -19.60 37.34
C GLY A 583 -12.89 -19.33 37.58
N ASP A 584 -13.23 -18.91 38.80
CA ASP A 584 -14.52 -18.28 39.10
C ASP A 584 -14.59 -16.94 38.37
N ILE A 585 -15.05 -16.96 37.12
CA ILE A 585 -15.37 -15.74 36.35
C ILE A 585 -16.56 -15.11 37.09
N PRO A 586 -16.41 -13.92 37.72
CA PRO A 586 -17.53 -13.27 38.38
C PRO A 586 -18.65 -13.11 37.37
N ALA A 587 -19.86 -13.54 37.70
CA ALA A 587 -21.00 -13.32 36.81
C ALA A 587 -21.08 -11.83 36.50
N VAL A 588 -20.71 -11.45 35.27
CA VAL A 588 -20.69 -10.09 34.73
C VAL A 588 -22.09 -9.43 34.78
N ARG A 589 -23.12 -10.17 35.22
CA ARG A 589 -24.49 -9.69 35.42
C ARG A 589 -24.75 -8.82 36.66
N ALA A 590 -23.76 -8.34 37.42
CA ALA A 590 -24.04 -7.51 38.60
C ALA A 590 -23.08 -6.35 38.93
N THR A 591 -22.00 -6.12 38.18
CA THR A 591 -21.00 -5.07 38.53
C THR A 591 -20.65 -4.10 37.42
N GLY A 592 -21.37 -4.08 36.30
CA GLY A 592 -21.38 -2.94 35.38
C GLY A 592 -20.00 -2.50 34.89
N ILE A 593 -19.13 -3.43 34.49
CA ILE A 593 -18.20 -3.11 33.41
C ILE A 593 -19.05 -3.14 32.16
N LEU A 594 -19.43 -1.97 31.68
CA LEU A 594 -20.00 -1.81 30.36
C LEU A 594 -18.83 -1.74 29.37
N GLU A 595 -18.86 -2.67 28.41
CA GLU A 595 -18.64 -2.37 27.00
C GLU A 595 -18.90 -0.87 26.71
N ARG A 596 -18.19 -0.23 25.78
CA ARG A 596 -18.89 0.80 25.00
C ARG A 596 -20.10 0.07 24.42
N PRO A 597 -21.34 0.38 24.83
CA PRO A 597 -22.44 -0.39 24.33
C PRO A 597 -22.60 0.06 22.88
N SER A 598 -22.26 -0.84 21.97
CA SER A 598 -22.50 -0.69 20.54
C SER A 598 -23.94 -0.21 20.38
N SER A 599 -24.11 1.00 19.82
CA SER A 599 -25.38 1.70 19.55
C SER A 599 -26.11 2.42 20.70
N PHE A 600 -25.42 3.05 21.66
CA PHE A 600 -26.04 4.10 22.50
C PHE A 600 -25.57 5.49 22.08
N GLY A 601 -26.38 6.21 21.32
CA GLY A 601 -26.00 7.50 20.77
C GLY A 601 -26.04 8.65 21.77
N GLY A 602 -25.25 8.62 22.86
CA GLY A 602 -25.07 9.61 23.94
C GLY A 602 -24.11 10.78 23.61
N ARG A 603 -24.06 11.82 24.46
CA ARG A 603 -23.00 12.87 24.44
C ARG A 603 -22.13 12.80 25.69
N GLU A 604 -20.82 12.92 25.51
CA GLU A 604 -19.81 12.73 26.54
C GLU A 604 -18.91 13.97 26.64
N THR A 605 -18.38 14.25 27.84
CA THR A 605 -17.34 15.27 28.02
C THR A 605 -15.96 14.69 27.71
N GLU A 606 -14.96 15.54 27.53
CA GLU A 606 -13.57 15.08 27.51
C GLU A 606 -13.18 14.48 28.87
N LEU A 607 -12.44 13.37 28.86
CA LEU A 607 -11.83 12.81 30.06
C LEU A 607 -10.84 13.84 30.61
N THR A 608 -11.02 14.25 31.86
CA THR A 608 -10.27 15.36 32.47
C THR A 608 -9.65 14.91 33.78
N ALA A 609 -8.42 15.31 34.05
CA ALA A 609 -7.74 14.96 35.29
C ALA A 609 -7.99 15.97 36.40
N LEU A 610 -7.97 15.45 37.63
CA LEU A 610 -7.97 16.19 38.88
C LEU A 610 -6.55 16.47 39.34
N SER A 611 -6.43 17.44 40.24
CA SER A 611 -5.18 17.84 40.92
C SER A 611 -4.48 16.67 41.62
N ASP A 612 -5.24 15.67 42.07
CA ASP A 612 -4.75 14.49 42.79
C ASP A 612 -4.41 13.29 41.88
N GLY A 613 -4.52 13.46 40.56
CA GLY A 613 -4.18 12.44 39.57
C GLY A 613 -5.31 11.46 39.24
N ARG A 614 -6.50 11.58 39.84
CA ARG A 614 -7.70 10.88 39.37
C ARG A 614 -8.23 11.51 38.08
N LEU A 615 -8.95 10.74 37.28
CA LEU A 615 -9.62 11.21 36.07
C LEU A 615 -11.12 11.24 36.29
N PHE A 616 -11.82 12.14 35.62
CA PHE A 616 -13.27 12.19 35.61
C PHE A 616 -13.82 12.47 34.21
N GLN A 617 -15.05 12.01 33.97
CA GLN A 617 -15.82 12.30 32.77
C GLN A 617 -17.30 12.36 33.14
N PHE A 618 -18.05 13.31 32.59
CA PHE A 618 -19.51 13.24 32.65
C PHE A 618 -20.09 12.63 31.38
N MET A 619 -21.14 11.84 31.55
CA MET A 619 -21.82 11.13 30.47
C MET A 619 -23.31 11.43 30.54
N GLY A 620 -23.88 11.95 29.44
CA GLY A 620 -25.31 12.16 29.29
C GLY A 620 -25.94 10.97 28.57
N ARG A 621 -26.87 10.29 29.25
CA ARG A 621 -27.67 9.21 28.66
C ARG A 621 -28.95 9.80 28.09
N TYR A 622 -29.29 9.44 26.85
CA TYR A 622 -30.54 9.91 26.22
C TYR A 622 -31.73 9.02 26.53
N LYS A 623 -32.92 9.63 26.56
CA LYS A 623 -34.19 8.90 26.66
C LYS A 623 -34.34 7.89 25.52
N PRO A 624 -34.64 6.62 25.81
CA PRO A 624 -35.04 5.66 24.79
C PRO A 624 -36.52 5.89 24.44
N SER A 625 -36.83 6.88 23.61
CA SER A 625 -38.18 7.07 23.06
C SER A 625 -38.12 7.31 21.56
N GLY A 626 -38.72 6.40 20.80
CA GLY A 626 -38.76 6.38 19.34
C GLY A 626 -39.60 7.48 18.66
N GLU A 627 -39.75 8.66 19.26
CA GLU A 627 -40.34 9.82 18.57
C GLU A 627 -39.60 11.13 18.88
N SER A 628 -39.33 11.88 17.80
CA SER A 628 -38.99 13.31 17.66
C SER A 628 -37.57 13.82 17.98
N TYR A 629 -36.76 13.96 16.92
CA TYR A 629 -35.77 14.99 16.52
C TYR A 629 -34.93 15.82 17.52
N PHE A 630 -35.02 15.66 18.84
CA PHE A 630 -34.15 16.29 19.81
C PHE A 630 -33.78 15.30 20.92
N ASN A 631 -32.50 14.89 20.96
CA ASN A 631 -31.97 13.97 21.97
C ASN A 631 -31.79 14.74 23.31
N TYR A 632 -32.67 14.52 24.29
CA TYR A 632 -32.57 15.07 25.65
C TYR A 632 -32.18 14.01 26.67
N PHE A 633 -31.46 14.40 27.74
CA PHE A 633 -30.93 13.46 28.73
C PHE A 633 -32.02 12.88 29.65
N ASP A 634 -31.98 11.57 29.90
CA ASP A 634 -32.74 10.93 30.99
C ASP A 634 -31.92 10.83 32.28
N GLN A 635 -30.59 10.83 32.15
CA GLN A 635 -29.66 10.68 33.25
C GLN A 635 -28.30 11.29 32.89
N VAL A 636 -27.60 11.82 33.89
CA VAL A 636 -26.19 12.18 33.80
C VAL A 636 -25.41 11.33 34.79
N GLN A 637 -24.27 10.80 34.35
CA GLN A 637 -23.38 9.97 35.15
C GLN A 637 -21.99 10.60 35.23
N LEU A 638 -21.31 10.36 36.34
CA LEU A 638 -19.94 10.74 36.60
C LEU A 638 -19.09 9.47 36.61
N LEU A 639 -18.25 9.32 35.60
CA LEU A 639 -17.17 8.34 35.60
C LEU A 639 -15.99 8.93 36.35
N LEU A 640 -15.46 8.21 37.33
CA LEU A 640 -14.21 8.52 38.00
C LEU A 640 -13.25 7.36 37.79
N ALA A 641 -12.02 7.64 37.36
CA ALA A 641 -10.94 6.68 37.32
C ALA A 641 -9.88 7.09 38.34
N SER A 642 -9.44 6.14 39.15
CA SER A 642 -8.32 6.35 40.07
C SER A 642 -6.98 6.24 39.35
N SER A 643 -5.89 6.59 40.04
CA SER A 643 -4.54 6.62 39.46
C SER A 643 -3.99 5.24 39.10
N ASP A 644 -4.61 4.16 39.58
CA ASP A 644 -4.36 2.76 39.19
C ASP A 644 -5.39 2.24 38.17
N LEU A 645 -6.15 3.16 37.55
CA LEU A 645 -7.18 2.91 36.54
C LEU A 645 -8.38 2.09 37.04
N GLN A 646 -8.61 1.98 38.36
CA GLN A 646 -9.89 1.47 38.85
C GLN A 646 -10.98 2.52 38.62
N THR A 647 -12.03 2.14 37.90
CA THR A 647 -13.13 3.03 37.53
C THR A 647 -14.36 2.83 38.42
N SER A 648 -15.02 3.93 38.76
CA SER A 648 -16.35 3.96 39.37
C SER A 648 -17.28 4.82 38.55
N LEU A 649 -18.46 4.31 38.22
CA LEU A 649 -19.51 5.06 37.55
C LEU A 649 -20.61 5.41 38.57
N LEU A 650 -20.86 6.71 38.73
CA LEU A 650 -21.79 7.25 39.72
C LEU A 650 -22.92 8.00 38.99
N ASN A 651 -24.14 7.93 39.50
CA ASN A 651 -25.21 8.78 38.98
C ASN A 651 -25.03 10.19 39.55
N VAL A 652 -25.23 11.22 38.72
CA VAL A 652 -25.25 12.60 39.21
C VAL A 652 -26.64 12.93 39.74
N GLU A 653 -26.75 13.10 41.05
CA GLU A 653 -28.00 13.35 41.75
C GLU A 653 -28.22 14.85 42.00
N GLY A 654 -29.48 15.30 41.90
CA GLY A 654 -29.88 16.67 42.25
C GLY A 654 -29.92 17.66 41.08
N ILE A 655 -29.89 17.20 39.83
CA ILE A 655 -30.11 18.03 38.63
C ILE A 655 -31.62 18.21 38.41
N PRO A 656 -32.17 19.44 38.49
CA PRO A 656 -33.57 19.70 38.17
C PRO A 656 -33.81 19.60 36.66
N ASP A 657 -35.00 19.15 36.25
CA ASP A 657 -35.46 19.17 34.85
C ASP A 657 -34.45 18.59 33.83
N ILE A 658 -33.80 17.47 34.18
CA ILE A 658 -32.71 16.86 33.39
C ILE A 658 -33.09 16.60 31.92
N GLU A 659 -34.37 16.32 31.72
CA GLU A 659 -35.02 16.06 30.43
C GLU A 659 -35.07 17.29 29.50
N SER A 660 -34.63 18.46 29.97
CA SER A 660 -34.56 19.69 29.19
C SER A 660 -33.18 19.97 28.58
N TYR A 661 -32.17 19.19 28.95
CA TYR A 661 -30.78 19.36 28.51
C TYR A 661 -30.41 18.39 27.38
N SER A 662 -29.61 18.87 26.43
CA SER A 662 -29.20 18.10 25.23
C SER A 662 -27.70 18.05 25.00
N ASP A 663 -26.93 18.84 25.75
CA ASP A 663 -25.47 18.89 25.69
C ASP A 663 -24.85 18.96 27.08
N ILE A 664 -23.61 18.48 27.21
CA ILE A 664 -22.91 18.34 28.48
C ILE A 664 -21.44 18.76 28.36
N GLN A 665 -20.94 19.50 29.36
CA GLN A 665 -19.52 19.83 29.49
C GLN A 665 -19.09 19.73 30.95
N GLY A 666 -17.88 19.22 31.18
CA GLY A 666 -17.31 18.98 32.50
C GLY A 666 -15.99 19.72 32.66
N ILE A 667 -15.75 20.32 33.82
CA ILE A 667 -14.52 21.08 34.10
C ILE A 667 -14.01 20.74 35.50
N ALA A 668 -12.72 20.39 35.61
CA ALA A 668 -12.06 20.24 36.90
C ALA A 668 -11.91 21.61 37.58
N LEU A 669 -12.26 21.67 38.87
CA LEU A 669 -11.97 22.81 39.72
C LEU A 669 -10.82 22.46 40.68
N SER A 670 -10.09 23.47 41.12
CA SER A 670 -8.92 23.30 41.99
C SER A 670 -9.27 23.02 43.45
N ASP A 671 -10.54 22.96 43.83
CA ASP A 671 -11.03 22.70 45.20
C ASP A 671 -11.65 21.30 45.36
N ASP A 672 -11.21 20.34 44.54
CA ASP A 672 -11.67 18.94 44.50
C ASP A 672 -13.18 18.80 44.19
N THR A 673 -13.75 19.80 43.54
CA THR A 673 -15.10 19.75 42.96
C THR A 673 -15.06 19.80 41.44
N LEU A 674 -16.18 19.46 40.82
CA LEU A 674 -16.37 19.45 39.38
C LEU A 674 -17.40 20.51 39.01
N ALA A 675 -17.18 21.24 37.92
CA ALA A 675 -18.26 22.00 37.30
C ALA A 675 -18.90 21.18 36.18
N LEU A 676 -20.23 21.04 36.25
CA LEU A 676 -21.07 20.40 35.26
C LEU A 676 -21.90 21.48 34.57
N ALA A 677 -21.68 21.68 33.27
CA ALA A 677 -22.49 22.56 32.44
C ALA A 677 -23.43 21.73 31.56
N LEU A 678 -24.71 22.08 31.57
CA LEU A 678 -25.76 21.43 30.79
C LEU A 678 -26.47 22.46 29.90
N TYR A 679 -26.46 22.23 28.58
CA TYR A 679 -27.09 23.13 27.62
C TYR A 679 -28.52 22.72 27.34
N ASN A 680 -29.43 23.70 27.44
CA ASN A 680 -30.83 23.58 27.07
C ASN A 680 -31.06 24.34 25.75
N ARG A 681 -31.28 23.56 24.68
CA ARG A 681 -31.51 24.09 23.33
C ARG A 681 -32.87 24.79 23.19
N SER A 682 -33.88 24.40 23.97
CA SER A 682 -35.25 24.92 23.83
C SER A 682 -35.37 26.38 24.25
N ASN A 683 -34.56 26.82 25.21
CA ASN A 683 -34.53 28.21 25.68
C ASN A 683 -33.18 28.91 25.46
N ASP A 684 -32.25 28.25 24.76
CA ASP A 684 -30.89 28.71 24.50
C ASP A 684 -30.17 29.19 25.77
N THR A 685 -30.08 28.31 26.77
CA THR A 685 -29.37 28.59 28.03
C THR A 685 -28.45 27.44 28.44
N THR A 686 -27.38 27.77 29.16
CA THR A 686 -26.47 26.79 29.77
C THR A 686 -26.59 26.88 31.30
N SER A 687 -26.93 25.78 31.95
CA SER A 687 -27.02 25.67 33.41
C SER A 687 -25.73 25.08 33.98
N LEU A 688 -25.06 25.79 34.89
CA LEU A 688 -23.83 25.33 35.56
C LEU A 688 -24.12 24.87 36.99
N PHE A 689 -23.57 23.70 37.33
CA PHE A 689 -23.65 23.09 38.65
C PHE A 689 -22.24 22.81 39.16
N SER A 690 -22.03 22.93 40.47
CA SER A 690 -20.88 22.32 41.15
C SER A 690 -21.29 20.94 41.62
N VAL A 691 -20.47 19.93 41.40
CA VAL A 691 -20.71 18.52 41.70
C VAL A 691 -19.51 17.97 42.48
N ASP A 692 -19.78 17.26 43.57
CA ASP A 692 -18.71 16.57 44.31
C ASP A 692 -18.29 15.27 43.61
N LEU A 693 -17.20 14.67 44.09
CA LEU A 693 -16.66 13.41 43.54
C LEU A 693 -17.49 12.17 43.93
N ASN A 694 -18.63 12.35 44.60
CA ASN A 694 -19.60 11.29 44.83
C ASN A 694 -20.82 11.43 43.90
N GLY A 695 -20.79 12.36 42.94
CA GLY A 695 -21.89 12.63 42.01
C GLY A 695 -23.01 13.48 42.62
N ARG A 696 -22.78 14.22 43.70
CA ARG A 696 -23.82 15.07 44.33
C ARG A 696 -23.67 16.52 43.88
N VAL A 697 -24.76 17.12 43.39
CA VAL A 697 -24.82 18.56 43.12
C VAL A 697 -24.69 19.34 44.44
N MET A 698 -23.68 20.21 44.51
CA MET A 698 -23.34 21.04 45.67
C MET A 698 -23.89 22.47 45.56
N ALA A 699 -23.93 23.03 44.35
CA ALA A 699 -24.44 24.38 44.09
C ALA A 699 -24.90 24.52 42.63
N GLY A 700 -25.79 25.47 42.35
CA GLY A 700 -26.40 25.70 41.03
C GLY A 700 -27.91 25.40 40.99
N PRO A 701 -28.57 25.58 39.83
CA PRO A 701 -27.99 26.02 38.56
C PRO A 701 -27.64 27.52 38.56
N PHE A 702 -26.47 27.86 38.03
CA PHE A 702 -26.19 29.20 37.52
C PHE A 702 -26.47 29.22 36.03
N THR A 703 -27.47 29.99 35.61
CA THR A 703 -27.93 29.99 34.21
C THR A 703 -27.25 31.10 33.42
N LEU A 704 -26.60 30.70 32.34
CA LEU A 704 -26.00 31.57 31.33
C LEU A 704 -26.86 31.54 30.07
N SER A 705 -26.87 32.63 29.31
CA SER A 705 -27.54 32.67 28.01
C SER A 705 -26.61 32.16 26.91
N GLY A 706 -27.17 31.35 26.01
CA GLY A 706 -26.48 30.73 24.89
C GLY A 706 -25.70 29.47 25.27
N SER A 707 -24.78 29.09 24.38
CA SER A 707 -23.74 28.08 24.58
C SER A 707 -22.37 28.78 24.66
N PRO A 708 -22.03 29.41 25.81
CA PRO A 708 -20.76 30.09 25.96
C PRO A 708 -19.60 29.10 25.99
N LYS A 709 -18.41 29.55 25.59
CA LYS A 709 -17.20 28.75 25.76
C LYS A 709 -16.76 28.81 27.21
N LEU A 710 -16.47 27.65 27.80
CA LEU A 710 -16.12 27.51 29.21
C LEU A 710 -14.66 27.09 29.40
N PHE A 711 -14.01 27.61 30.44
CA PHE A 711 -12.69 27.15 30.88
C PHE A 711 -12.50 27.34 32.39
N SER A 712 -11.57 26.58 32.98
CA SER A 712 -11.29 26.60 34.43
C SER A 712 -10.50 27.85 34.84
N GLY A 713 -10.90 28.46 35.95
CA GLY A 713 -10.17 29.52 36.64
C GLY A 713 -9.72 29.12 38.03
N GLY A 714 -9.22 27.89 38.15
CA GLY A 714 -8.93 27.29 39.45
C GLY A 714 -10.21 26.84 40.12
N SER A 715 -10.65 27.54 41.17
CA SER A 715 -11.87 27.20 41.92
C SER A 715 -13.15 27.79 41.33
N SER A 716 -13.06 28.45 40.18
CA SER A 716 -14.17 29.10 39.47
C SER A 716 -14.23 28.66 38.01
N VAL A 717 -15.37 28.87 37.36
CA VAL A 717 -15.53 28.68 35.92
C VAL A 717 -15.62 30.04 35.25
N LYS A 718 -14.87 30.24 34.16
CA LYS A 718 -15.08 31.38 33.28
C LYS A 718 -15.86 30.95 32.06
N ALA A 719 -16.97 31.64 31.84
CA ALA A 719 -17.75 31.56 30.63
C ALA A 719 -17.49 32.81 29.79
N TRP A 720 -17.27 32.65 28.50
CA TRP A 720 -17.11 33.78 27.61
C TRP A 720 -17.91 33.65 26.33
N ARG A 721 -18.26 34.82 25.80
CA ARG A 721 -18.94 34.98 24.51
C ARG A 721 -18.49 36.25 23.82
N SER A 722 -18.37 36.18 22.49
CA SER A 722 -18.24 37.35 21.65
C SER A 722 -19.62 37.94 21.38
N PHE A 723 -19.72 39.27 21.42
CA PHE A 723 -20.92 40.01 21.08
C PHE A 723 -20.53 41.41 20.60
N TYR A 724 -21.47 42.13 19.99
CA TYR A 724 -21.29 43.54 19.68
C TYR A 724 -21.86 44.37 20.84
N GLY A 725 -21.03 45.24 21.43
CA GLY A 725 -21.38 45.99 22.64
C GLY A 725 -22.41 47.08 22.41
N ASN A 726 -23.18 47.43 23.46
CA ASN A 726 -24.13 48.56 23.43
C ASN A 726 -23.47 49.93 23.67
N VAL A 727 -22.20 49.96 24.06
CA VAL A 727 -21.40 51.17 24.26
C VAL A 727 -20.40 51.18 23.11
N GLU A 728 -20.55 52.13 22.19
CA GLU A 728 -19.68 52.40 21.03
C GLU A 728 -19.74 51.41 19.82
N ASP A 729 -20.68 50.46 19.79
CA ASP A 729 -20.86 49.47 18.71
C ASP A 729 -19.60 48.64 18.37
N LEU A 730 -18.63 48.59 19.30
CA LEU A 730 -17.39 47.86 19.15
C LEU A 730 -17.59 46.35 19.42
N PRO A 731 -16.83 45.47 18.75
CA PRO A 731 -16.76 44.06 19.11
C PRO A 731 -16.26 43.93 20.55
N ALA A 732 -16.90 43.07 21.34
CA ALA A 732 -16.58 42.87 22.75
C ALA A 732 -16.62 41.40 23.13
N ILE A 733 -15.76 41.02 24.08
CA ILE A 733 -15.82 39.75 24.78
C ILE A 733 -16.40 40.00 26.17
N GLN A 734 -17.53 39.35 26.47
CA GLN A 734 -18.06 39.30 27.83
C GLN A 734 -17.51 38.07 28.51
N ILE A 735 -16.96 38.25 29.71
CA ILE A 735 -16.44 37.17 30.55
C ILE A 735 -17.22 37.18 31.85
N GLU A 736 -17.93 36.09 32.11
CA GLU A 736 -18.65 35.82 33.35
C GLU A 736 -17.84 34.84 34.18
N THR A 737 -17.48 35.23 35.40
CA THR A 737 -16.76 34.39 36.35
C THR A 737 -17.75 33.83 37.35
N ILE A 738 -17.99 32.53 37.26
CA ILE A 738 -18.88 31.79 38.14
C ILE A 738 -18.03 31.17 39.24
N ASP A 739 -18.02 31.83 40.39
CA ASP A 739 -17.61 31.23 41.65
C ASP A 739 -18.86 30.68 42.33
N PHE A 740 -18.95 29.36 42.48
CA PHE A 740 -20.12 28.70 43.06
C PHE A 740 -20.41 29.12 44.52
N LYS A 741 -19.50 29.86 45.17
CA LYS A 741 -19.62 30.37 46.54
C LYS A 741 -19.88 31.88 46.62
N ASN A 742 -19.74 32.62 45.51
CA ASN A 742 -19.82 34.10 45.47
C ASN A 742 -20.72 34.59 44.31
N PRO A 743 -21.16 35.87 44.30
CA PRO A 743 -21.90 36.43 43.17
C PRO A 743 -21.08 36.37 41.86
N VAL A 744 -21.76 36.13 40.74
CA VAL A 744 -21.14 36.11 39.40
C VAL A 744 -20.51 37.48 39.12
N ALA A 745 -19.21 37.48 38.82
CA ALA A 745 -18.50 38.68 38.40
C ALA A 745 -18.44 38.76 36.88
N THR A 746 -18.96 39.84 36.30
CA THR A 746 -18.94 40.08 34.85
C THR A 746 -17.91 41.14 34.50
N SER A 747 -17.09 40.86 33.49
CA SER A 747 -16.12 41.80 32.92
C SER A 747 -16.27 41.84 31.40
N PHE A 748 -15.83 42.94 30.81
CA PHE A 748 -15.92 43.18 29.37
C PHE A 748 -14.56 43.59 28.83
N ILE A 749 -14.18 43.02 27.69
CA ILE A 749 -13.01 43.42 26.91
C ILE A 749 -13.54 43.96 25.59
N TYR A 750 -13.31 45.24 25.34
CA TYR A 750 -13.71 45.91 24.11
C TYR A 750 -12.53 45.94 23.14
N GLY A 751 -12.83 45.74 21.86
CA GLY A 751 -11.86 45.94 20.80
C GLY A 751 -11.64 47.43 20.57
N ASP A 752 -10.44 47.80 20.10
CA ASP A 752 -10.04 49.20 19.93
C ASP A 752 -10.73 49.87 18.71
N HIS A 753 -11.26 49.08 17.76
CA HIS A 753 -11.92 49.57 16.53
C HIS A 753 -13.16 48.75 16.10
N PHE A 754 -14.08 49.38 15.34
CA PHE A 754 -15.32 48.75 14.87
C PHE A 754 -15.13 47.49 14.01
N SER A 755 -14.06 47.44 13.23
CA SER A 755 -13.69 46.30 12.38
C SER A 755 -12.75 45.31 13.05
N SER A 756 -12.61 45.37 14.38
CA SER A 756 -11.72 44.45 15.08
C SER A 756 -12.31 43.04 15.15
N ASP A 757 -11.44 42.02 15.15
CA ASP A 757 -11.81 40.64 15.47
C ASP A 757 -11.12 40.24 16.77
N LEU A 758 -11.90 39.71 17.73
CA LEU A 758 -11.42 39.33 19.05
C LEU A 758 -11.57 37.83 19.27
N LYS A 759 -10.47 37.18 19.67
CA LYS A 759 -10.44 35.75 20.02
C LYS A 759 -9.82 35.55 21.40
N LEU A 760 -10.51 34.81 22.26
CA LEU A 760 -10.00 34.45 23.59
C LEU A 760 -9.45 33.02 23.58
N PHE A 761 -8.26 32.86 24.17
CA PHE A 761 -7.60 31.58 24.37
C PHE A 761 -7.28 31.39 25.86
N PRO A 762 -7.70 30.27 26.48
CA PRO A 762 -7.23 29.92 27.82
C PRO A 762 -5.72 29.61 27.76
N VAL A 763 -4.95 30.08 28.75
CA VAL A 763 -3.50 29.89 28.79
C VAL A 763 -3.13 28.90 29.90
N ASP A 764 -3.62 29.15 31.11
CA ASP A 764 -3.51 28.28 32.28
C ASP A 764 -4.61 28.61 33.30
N ALA A 765 -4.54 28.04 34.50
CA ALA A 765 -5.53 28.30 35.56
C ALA A 765 -5.52 29.74 36.11
N ALA A 766 -4.46 30.51 35.84
CA ALA A 766 -4.24 31.85 36.39
C ALA A 766 -4.30 32.96 35.32
N SER A 767 -4.34 32.61 34.03
CA SER A 767 -4.30 33.56 32.93
C SER A 767 -5.03 33.11 31.67
N TYR A 768 -5.43 34.09 30.87
CA TYR A 768 -6.01 33.90 29.54
C TYR A 768 -5.46 34.96 28.60
N ALA A 769 -5.44 34.67 27.30
CA ALA A 769 -4.98 35.59 26.27
C ALA A 769 -6.12 36.01 25.35
N VAL A 770 -6.08 37.27 24.92
CA VAL A 770 -6.97 37.79 23.87
C VAL A 770 -6.11 38.19 22.69
N GLN A 771 -6.41 37.59 21.53
CA GLN A 771 -5.93 38.06 20.25
C GLN A 771 -6.89 39.11 19.70
N GLU A 772 -6.36 40.22 19.24
CA GLU A 772 -7.10 41.32 18.65
C GLU A 772 -6.51 41.64 17.27
N ARG A 773 -7.33 41.53 16.23
CA ARG A 773 -6.98 41.93 14.87
C ARG A 773 -7.62 43.27 14.54
N ILE A 774 -6.83 44.30 14.31
CA ILE A 774 -7.26 45.67 14.03
C ILE A 774 -7.02 46.00 12.56
N SER A 775 -8.05 46.49 11.85
CA SER A 775 -7.86 47.06 10.51
C SER A 775 -7.19 48.44 10.60
N THR A 776 -6.03 48.61 9.96
CA THR A 776 -5.30 49.88 9.89
C THR A 776 -5.40 50.59 8.54
N GLY A 777 -6.03 49.95 7.55
CA GLY A 777 -6.24 50.47 6.20
C GLY A 777 -7.13 49.55 5.35
N LEU A 778 -7.34 49.89 4.07
CA LEU A 778 -8.27 49.18 3.17
C LEU A 778 -7.98 47.68 2.98
N TRP A 779 -6.76 47.21 3.26
CA TRP A 779 -6.36 45.81 3.24
C TRP A 779 -5.21 45.52 4.22
N GLU A 780 -5.02 46.39 5.22
CA GLU A 780 -3.94 46.28 6.21
C GLU A 780 -4.54 45.95 7.57
N TYR A 781 -3.96 44.94 8.23
CA TYR A 781 -4.36 44.51 9.57
C TYR A 781 -3.12 44.42 10.47
N LYS A 782 -3.30 44.82 11.73
CA LYS A 782 -2.34 44.58 12.81
C LYS A 782 -2.95 43.62 13.80
N ASP A 783 -2.19 42.60 14.17
CA ASP A 783 -2.58 41.65 15.20
C ASP A 783 -1.87 41.98 16.51
N TYR A 784 -2.61 41.93 17.62
CA TYR A 784 -2.11 42.10 18.97
C TYR A 784 -2.44 40.85 19.78
N LEU A 785 -1.51 40.47 20.66
CA LEU A 785 -1.74 39.47 21.70
C LEU A 785 -1.67 40.17 23.06
N SER A 786 -2.73 40.01 23.86
CA SER A 786 -2.84 40.60 25.20
C SER A 786 -3.04 39.50 26.22
N LEU A 787 -2.18 39.43 27.26
CA LEU A 787 -2.32 38.46 28.35
C LEU A 787 -3.03 39.10 29.53
N TYR A 788 -4.05 38.44 30.07
CA TYR A 788 -4.83 38.87 31.22
C TYR A 788 -4.63 37.89 32.38
N SER A 789 -4.62 38.43 33.60
CA SER A 789 -4.82 37.62 34.79
C SER A 789 -6.30 37.25 34.92
N MET A 790 -6.61 36.09 35.49
CA MET A 790 -8.00 35.66 35.71
C MET A 790 -8.80 36.65 36.56
N ASP A 791 -8.16 37.44 37.42
CA ASP A 791 -8.84 38.38 38.31
C ASP A 791 -8.82 39.84 37.82
N SER A 792 -8.29 40.10 36.62
CA SER A 792 -8.11 41.45 36.08
C SER A 792 -8.78 41.63 34.73
N GLY A 793 -9.56 42.72 34.60
CA GLY A 793 -10.07 43.20 33.31
C GLY A 793 -9.06 44.02 32.50
N THR A 794 -7.86 44.24 33.05
CA THR A 794 -6.76 44.96 32.38
C THR A 794 -5.66 43.96 32.01
N PRO A 795 -5.12 44.01 30.78
CA PRO A 795 -4.07 43.09 30.37
C PRO A 795 -2.78 43.37 31.16
N LYS A 796 -2.10 42.30 31.57
CA LYS A 796 -0.75 42.33 32.15
C LYS A 796 0.24 42.96 31.17
N TRP A 797 0.09 42.63 29.89
CA TRP A 797 0.81 43.24 28.78
C TRP A 797 0.02 43.06 27.48
N ARG A 798 0.31 43.91 26.50
CA ARG A 798 -0.22 43.86 25.13
C ARG A 798 0.96 44.06 24.16
N THR A 799 1.10 43.15 23.20
CA THR A 799 2.22 43.13 22.24
C THR A 799 1.71 43.01 20.81
N GLU A 800 2.20 43.86 19.91
CA GLU A 800 1.95 43.75 18.46
C GLU A 800 2.67 42.52 17.91
N CYS A 801 1.95 41.65 17.20
CA CYS A 801 2.41 40.38 16.68
C CYS A 801 2.11 40.32 15.18
N THR A 802 3.08 40.61 14.30
CA THR A 802 2.84 40.61 12.85
C THR A 802 2.73 39.16 12.33
N THR A 803 1.52 38.68 12.03
CA THR A 803 1.33 37.37 11.39
C THR A 803 0.16 37.36 10.42
N SER A 804 0.33 36.74 9.25
CA SER A 804 -0.78 36.45 8.32
C SER A 804 -1.41 35.08 8.60
N ASN A 805 -0.84 34.29 9.52
CA ASN A 805 -1.25 32.92 9.81
C ASN A 805 -2.48 32.85 10.72
N THR A 806 -3.19 31.72 10.67
CA THR A 806 -4.36 31.50 11.54
C THR A 806 -3.88 31.03 12.91
N VAL A 807 -4.14 31.82 13.95
CA VAL A 807 -3.84 31.44 15.34
C VAL A 807 -4.89 30.43 15.82
N ILE A 808 -4.41 29.31 16.33
CA ILE A 808 -5.21 28.16 16.80
C ILE A 808 -5.16 27.98 18.31
N GLY A 809 -4.22 28.62 19.02
CA GLY A 809 -4.14 28.54 20.47
C GLY A 809 -3.03 29.40 21.09
N VAL A 810 -3.06 29.51 22.41
CA VAL A 810 -2.02 30.14 23.24
C VAL A 810 -1.81 29.27 24.48
N ALA A 811 -0.57 29.06 24.91
CA ALA A 811 -0.25 28.19 26.04
C ALA A 811 0.93 28.73 26.85
N ALA A 812 0.99 28.42 28.15
CA ALA A 812 2.17 28.67 28.97
C ALA A 812 3.24 27.59 28.73
N GLN A 813 4.51 27.99 28.59
CA GLN A 813 5.65 27.08 28.42
C GLN A 813 6.92 27.66 29.05
N ASN A 814 7.60 26.91 29.93
CA ASN A 814 8.87 27.30 30.55
C ASN A 814 8.91 28.71 31.19
N GLY A 815 7.79 29.15 31.79
CA GLY A 815 7.67 30.48 32.40
C GLY A 815 7.42 31.62 31.41
N GLY A 816 7.26 31.32 30.11
CA GLY A 816 6.83 32.24 29.06
C GLY A 816 5.48 31.83 28.44
N ILE A 817 5.08 32.56 27.40
CA ILE A 817 3.82 32.34 26.65
C ILE A 817 4.14 31.97 25.20
N ALA A 818 3.55 30.89 24.71
CA ALA A 818 3.65 30.46 23.32
C ALA A 818 2.33 30.75 22.59
N GLN A 819 2.41 31.40 21.44
CA GLN A 819 1.30 31.52 20.47
C GLN A 819 1.47 30.44 19.41
N ILE A 820 0.40 29.69 19.14
CA ILE A 820 0.38 28.58 18.19
C ILE A 820 -0.48 28.97 16.99
N ALA A 821 0.10 28.87 15.79
CA ALA A 821 -0.57 29.20 14.53
C ALA A 821 -0.39 28.08 13.49
N THR A 822 -1.22 28.09 12.45
CA THR A 822 -1.08 27.19 11.29
C THR A 822 -0.77 27.97 10.01
N GLY A 823 0.16 27.47 9.20
CA GLY A 823 0.45 27.93 7.84
C GLY A 823 0.46 26.78 6.82
N TYR A 824 0.27 27.10 5.53
CA TYR A 824 0.41 26.13 4.44
C TYR A 824 1.88 25.80 4.16
N ALA A 825 2.15 24.61 3.61
CA ALA A 825 3.49 24.22 3.18
C ALA A 825 3.81 24.84 1.81
N GLY A 826 4.45 26.03 1.79
CA GLY A 826 4.92 26.71 0.58
C GLY A 826 4.38 28.14 0.42
N GLU A 827 5.10 29.01 -0.29
CA GLU A 827 4.72 30.42 -0.52
C GLU A 827 3.61 30.64 -1.58
N ASP A 828 3.19 29.63 -2.34
CA ASP A 828 2.20 29.79 -3.40
C ASP A 828 0.89 29.06 -3.11
N ALA A 829 -0.12 29.82 -2.65
CA ALA A 829 -1.48 29.35 -2.37
C ALA A 829 -2.30 28.94 -3.63
N HIS A 830 -1.69 28.88 -4.81
CA HIS A 830 -2.38 28.71 -6.11
C HIS A 830 -2.20 27.34 -6.80
N THR A 831 -1.49 26.38 -6.18
CA THR A 831 -1.30 25.02 -6.73
C THR A 831 -1.67 23.93 -5.71
N ALA A 832 -2.96 23.78 -5.40
CA ALA A 832 -3.42 22.73 -4.48
C ALA A 832 -3.79 21.44 -5.24
N SER A 833 -2.90 20.43 -5.18
CA SER A 833 -3.20 19.01 -5.44
C SER A 833 -3.20 18.23 -4.11
N PHE A 834 -3.37 16.90 -4.14
CA PHE A 834 -3.50 15.99 -2.98
C PHE A 834 -2.46 16.17 -1.83
N SER A 835 -1.37 16.92 -2.05
CA SER A 835 -0.38 17.33 -1.03
C SER A 835 -0.85 18.40 -0.02
N SER A 836 -2.03 19.02 -0.21
CA SER A 836 -2.53 20.09 0.67
C SER A 836 -3.10 19.64 2.03
N GLN A 837 -2.99 18.35 2.37
CA GLN A 837 -3.57 17.76 3.58
C GLN A 837 -2.83 18.10 4.88
N TYR A 838 -1.69 18.81 4.83
CA TYR A 838 -0.85 19.07 6.00
C TYR A 838 -0.67 20.57 6.25
N LYS A 839 -0.82 20.99 7.50
CA LYS A 839 -0.54 22.35 7.99
C LYS A 839 0.67 22.34 8.90
N ASN A 840 1.58 23.30 8.67
CA ASN A 840 2.70 23.53 9.58
C ASN A 840 2.16 24.15 10.88
N VAL A 841 2.55 23.59 12.02
CA VAL A 841 2.33 24.18 13.34
C VAL A 841 3.50 25.12 13.61
N LEU A 842 3.17 26.40 13.79
CA LEU A 842 4.10 27.48 14.03
C LEU A 842 3.99 27.93 15.49
N VAL A 843 5.11 28.10 16.16
CA VAL A 843 5.18 28.60 17.55
C VAL A 843 5.95 29.91 17.60
N THR A 844 5.35 30.90 18.25
CA THR A 844 5.98 32.19 18.58
C THR A 844 6.05 32.32 20.10
N SER A 845 7.23 32.59 20.66
CA SER A 845 7.45 32.60 22.11
C SER A 845 7.62 34.02 22.66
N PHE A 846 7.02 34.28 23.81
CA PHE A 846 7.07 35.53 24.56
C PHE A 846 7.53 35.27 26.00
N ASP A 847 8.24 36.22 26.60
CA ASP A 847 8.51 36.20 28.03
C ASP A 847 7.26 36.57 28.87
N GLU A 848 7.38 36.46 30.20
CA GLU A 848 6.31 36.81 31.15
C GLU A 848 5.82 38.27 31.08
N ASN A 849 6.57 39.14 30.38
CA ASN A 849 6.31 40.58 30.20
C ASN A 849 5.87 40.91 28.76
N GLY A 850 5.64 39.90 27.91
CA GLY A 850 5.18 40.06 26.54
C GLY A 850 6.26 40.43 25.53
N ARG A 851 7.55 40.34 25.87
CA ARG A 851 8.63 40.55 24.90
C ARG A 851 8.87 39.28 24.10
N LEU A 852 9.01 39.43 22.78
CA LEU A 852 9.32 38.34 21.87
C LEU A 852 10.68 37.70 22.24
N THR A 853 10.66 36.43 22.63
CA THR A 853 11.85 35.64 22.94
C THR A 853 12.27 34.78 21.76
N GLU A 854 11.32 34.29 20.97
CA GLU A 854 11.58 33.51 19.75
C GLU A 854 10.56 33.88 18.67
N LYS A 855 11.07 34.16 17.46
CA LYS A 855 10.22 34.41 16.28
C LYS A 855 9.48 33.14 15.88
N SER A 856 8.39 33.31 15.14
CA SER A 856 7.57 32.20 14.65
C SER A 856 8.41 31.14 13.94
N LYS A 857 8.37 29.91 14.44
CA LYS A 857 9.13 28.76 13.92
C LYS A 857 8.21 27.56 13.72
N ALA A 858 8.41 26.82 12.63
CA ALA A 858 7.73 25.54 12.42
C ALA A 858 8.28 24.48 13.38
N VAL A 859 7.39 23.85 14.15
CA VAL A 859 7.75 22.84 15.16
C VAL A 859 7.20 21.44 14.81
N GLY A 860 6.30 21.35 13.84
CA GLY A 860 5.74 20.09 13.36
C GLY A 860 4.63 20.31 12.34
N ARG A 861 3.96 19.22 11.95
CA ARG A 861 2.84 19.24 11.00
C ARG A 861 1.65 18.47 11.56
N ILE A 862 0.46 18.91 11.22
CA ILE A 862 -0.81 18.22 11.52
C ILE A 862 -1.63 18.10 10.25
N ARG A 863 -2.46 17.05 10.12
CA ARG A 863 -3.39 16.94 8.99
C ARG A 863 -4.57 17.91 9.12
N SER A 864 -5.10 18.31 7.98
CA SER A 864 -6.27 19.17 7.82
C SER A 864 -7.15 18.60 6.70
N ALA A 865 -8.47 18.56 6.93
CA ALA A 865 -9.46 18.16 5.94
C ALA A 865 -9.34 18.97 4.64
N VAL A 866 -9.61 18.30 3.52
CA VAL A 866 -9.49 18.83 2.15
C VAL A 866 -10.76 19.59 1.71
N ASN A 867 -11.90 19.35 2.38
CA ASN A 867 -13.23 19.91 2.04
C ASN A 867 -13.80 20.75 3.20
N GLU A 868 -14.96 21.39 3.01
CA GLU A 868 -15.65 22.29 3.97
C GLU A 868 -16.05 21.66 5.33
N THR A 869 -15.64 20.42 5.62
CA THR A 869 -15.80 19.79 6.93
C THR A 869 -14.97 20.55 7.99
N GLN A 870 -15.58 20.85 9.14
CA GLN A 870 -14.91 21.57 10.23
C GLN A 870 -13.78 20.72 10.80
N ASN A 871 -12.53 21.12 10.52
CA ASN A 871 -11.37 20.70 11.31
C ASN A 871 -11.51 21.29 12.72
N VAL A 872 -11.56 20.44 13.74
CA VAL A 872 -11.44 20.90 15.13
C VAL A 872 -9.97 20.81 15.50
N ILE A 873 -9.38 21.97 15.77
CA ILE A 873 -8.00 22.08 16.24
C ILE A 873 -8.04 22.57 17.68
N SER A 874 -7.43 21.82 18.58
CA SER A 874 -7.35 22.16 19.99
C SER A 874 -5.88 22.32 20.41
N VAL A 875 -5.62 23.25 21.33
CA VAL A 875 -4.29 23.44 21.92
C VAL A 875 -4.42 23.38 23.43
N LYS A 876 -3.60 22.56 24.07
CA LYS A 876 -3.55 22.41 25.53
C LYS A 876 -2.12 22.58 26.01
N GLY A 877 -1.92 23.36 27.06
CA GLY A 877 -0.60 23.65 27.62
C GLY A 877 -0.46 23.24 29.08
N GLY A 878 0.78 22.99 29.49
CA GLY A 878 1.23 23.29 30.84
C GLY A 878 2.63 22.76 31.16
N ALA A 879 2.89 22.45 32.43
CA ALA A 879 4.23 22.20 32.99
C ALA A 879 5.16 21.24 32.23
N SER A 880 4.64 20.31 31.43
CA SER A 880 5.45 19.33 30.68
C SER A 880 5.61 19.67 29.20
N GLY A 881 4.83 20.61 28.66
CA GLY A 881 4.82 20.95 27.24
C GLY A 881 3.46 21.46 26.72
N ILE A 882 3.36 21.59 25.40
CA ILE A 882 2.17 21.99 24.66
C ILE A 882 1.71 20.83 23.78
N ALA A 883 0.43 20.48 23.80
CA ALA A 883 -0.18 19.53 22.88
C ALA A 883 -1.07 20.27 21.88
N VAL A 884 -0.94 19.92 20.61
CA VAL A 884 -1.82 20.35 19.51
C VAL A 884 -2.53 19.11 18.98
N GLU A 885 -3.85 19.15 18.99
CA GLU A 885 -4.71 18.09 18.45
C GLU A 885 -5.41 18.60 17.19
N SER A 886 -5.42 17.79 16.14
CA SER A 886 -6.27 17.98 14.97
C SER A 886 -7.22 16.80 14.87
N SER A 887 -8.52 17.07 14.80
CA SER A 887 -9.54 16.05 14.56
C SER A 887 -10.43 16.45 13.39
N PHE A 888 -10.63 15.51 12.46
CA PHE A 888 -11.47 15.69 11.28
C PHE A 888 -12.05 14.36 10.81
N LEU A 889 -13.16 14.44 10.07
CA LEU A 889 -13.75 13.28 9.42
C LEU A 889 -13.07 13.08 8.06
N ALA A 890 -12.49 11.90 7.86
CA ALA A 890 -11.97 11.46 6.57
C ALA A 890 -12.98 10.51 5.90
N PRO A 891 -13.23 10.64 4.59
CA PRO A 891 -13.96 9.61 3.86
C PRO A 891 -13.20 8.29 3.95
N ALA A 892 -13.91 7.18 4.14
CA ALA A 892 -13.31 5.86 4.29
C ALA A 892 -12.46 5.48 3.06
N LEU A 893 -11.28 4.89 3.29
CA LEU A 893 -10.53 4.17 2.26
C LEU A 893 -11.38 2.98 1.74
N PRO A 894 -11.19 2.53 0.48
CA PRO A 894 -12.07 1.55 -0.15
C PRO A 894 -11.86 0.16 0.46
N PHE A 895 -12.53 -0.09 1.58
CA PHE A 895 -12.72 -1.40 2.19
C PHE A 895 -14.23 -1.68 2.20
N VAL A 896 -14.60 -2.89 1.81
CA VAL A 896 -15.96 -3.24 1.34
C VAL A 896 -17.07 -3.20 2.42
N GLU A 897 -16.81 -2.86 3.68
CA GLU A 897 -17.84 -3.02 4.74
C GLU A 897 -17.99 -1.90 5.79
N ASN A 898 -17.52 -0.65 5.58
CA ASN A 898 -17.77 0.42 6.55
C ASN A 898 -18.33 1.72 5.94
N ASN A 899 -19.64 1.91 6.05
CA ASN A 899 -20.38 3.13 5.68
C ASN A 899 -20.28 4.28 6.71
N ASN A 900 -19.23 4.32 7.54
CA ASN A 900 -19.08 5.36 8.56
C ASN A 900 -17.88 6.26 8.23
N ASP A 901 -18.11 7.57 8.14
CA ASP A 901 -17.04 8.58 8.12
C ASP A 901 -16.06 8.30 9.27
N THR A 902 -14.77 8.15 8.96
CA THR A 902 -13.77 7.74 9.95
C THR A 902 -13.17 8.99 10.59
N GLU A 903 -13.31 9.12 11.91
CA GLU A 903 -12.68 10.20 12.67
C GLU A 903 -11.15 9.96 12.72
N CYS A 904 -10.41 10.88 12.09
CA CYS A 904 -8.97 10.92 12.14
C CYS A 904 -8.51 11.91 13.21
N ARG A 905 -7.54 11.51 14.03
CA ARG A 905 -6.89 12.40 15.01
C ARG A 905 -5.37 12.38 14.88
N ASP A 906 -4.79 13.57 14.91
CA ASP A 906 -3.34 13.80 15.03
C ASP A 906 -3.04 14.53 16.33
N TYR A 907 -1.99 14.09 17.01
CA TYR A 907 -1.44 14.75 18.18
C TYR A 907 0.00 15.16 17.91
N LEU A 908 0.30 16.43 18.12
CA LEU A 908 1.66 16.97 18.14
C LEU A 908 1.95 17.49 19.55
N PHE A 909 2.91 16.89 20.23
CA PHE A 909 3.39 17.33 21.53
C PHE A 909 4.72 18.05 21.41
N ILE A 910 4.83 19.21 22.03
CA ILE A 910 6.02 20.06 22.11
C ILE A 910 6.45 20.04 23.57
N GLY A 911 7.47 19.26 23.90
CA GLY A 911 7.94 19.11 25.27
C GLY A 911 8.56 20.38 25.84
N SER A 912 8.59 20.46 27.17
CA SER A 912 9.37 21.48 27.91
C SER A 912 10.88 21.40 27.64
N ASP A 913 11.35 20.25 27.15
CA ASP A 913 12.71 19.99 26.63
C ASP A 913 12.95 20.55 25.22
N GLY A 914 11.93 21.14 24.58
CA GLY A 914 11.98 21.67 23.22
C GLY A 914 11.88 20.60 22.13
N GLN A 915 11.71 19.32 22.48
CA GLN A 915 11.55 18.23 21.53
C GLN A 915 10.09 18.09 21.10
N THR A 916 9.87 17.83 19.82
CA THR A 916 8.53 17.54 19.31
C THR A 916 8.31 16.04 19.11
N ARG A 917 7.11 15.58 19.44
CA ARG A 917 6.68 14.18 19.33
C ARG A 917 5.32 14.17 18.64
N ALA A 918 5.17 13.36 17.60
CA ALA A 918 3.92 13.26 16.84
C ALA A 918 3.31 11.87 17.00
N LEU A 919 1.99 11.80 17.11
CA LEU A 919 1.20 10.58 17.11
C LEU A 919 0.04 10.76 16.13
N SER A 920 -0.20 9.78 15.26
CA SER A 920 -1.29 9.81 14.28
C SER A 920 -2.05 8.50 14.32
N GLY A 921 -3.38 8.54 14.31
CA GLY A 921 -4.22 7.33 14.34
C GLY A 921 -5.58 7.51 13.69
N GLN A 922 -6.09 6.42 13.10
CA GLN A 922 -7.49 6.27 12.69
C GLN A 922 -8.27 5.66 13.87
N ASN A 923 -9.44 6.22 14.22
CA ASN A 923 -10.23 5.83 15.42
C ASN A 923 -9.49 6.03 16.77
N ALA A 924 -8.53 6.94 16.85
CA ALA A 924 -7.83 7.25 18.09
C ALA A 924 -8.77 8.00 19.07
N SER A 925 -8.97 7.46 20.28
CA SER A 925 -9.75 8.12 21.35
C SER A 925 -8.87 9.13 22.12
N PRO A 926 -9.43 10.26 22.62
CA PRO A 926 -8.67 11.29 23.31
C PRO A 926 -8.10 10.82 24.67
N GLY A 927 -6.80 11.02 24.88
CA GLY A 927 -6.08 10.73 26.13
C GLY A 927 -5.21 11.92 26.59
N LEU A 928 -5.24 12.17 27.91
CA LEU A 928 -4.88 13.39 28.64
C LEU A 928 -3.39 13.81 28.70
N TRP A 929 -3.20 15.12 28.87
CA TRP A 929 -2.03 15.77 29.49
C TRP A 929 -2.27 16.01 30.99
N THR A 930 -1.40 15.48 31.87
CA THR A 930 -1.17 15.99 33.23
C THR A 930 0.27 15.83 33.71
N GLY A 931 0.81 16.89 34.32
CA GLY A 931 1.67 16.78 35.51
C GLY A 931 2.90 15.87 35.47
N GLY A 932 3.53 15.69 34.31
CA GLY A 932 4.85 15.03 34.19
C GLY A 932 4.87 13.57 33.74
N ARG A 933 3.75 12.92 33.40
CA ARG A 933 3.75 11.52 32.92
C ARG A 933 2.65 11.27 31.88
N TYR A 934 3.01 10.71 30.73
CA TYR A 934 2.05 10.11 29.78
C TYR A 934 1.39 8.87 30.42
N LEU A 935 0.09 8.68 30.17
CA LEU A 935 -0.53 7.36 30.23
C LEU A 935 -0.40 6.73 28.83
N ILE A 936 0.72 6.05 28.58
CA ILE A 936 0.74 4.89 27.67
C ILE A 936 1.01 3.73 28.61
N THR A 937 0.20 2.68 28.51
CA THR A 937 0.29 1.51 29.38
C THR A 937 1.73 1.00 29.47
N GLY A 938 2.32 1.06 30.68
CA GLY A 938 3.35 0.13 31.14
C GLY A 938 4.83 0.53 30.99
N ARG A 939 5.36 1.27 31.99
CA ARG A 939 6.71 1.09 32.57
C ARG A 939 7.96 1.66 31.83
N ASP A 940 7.96 2.90 31.35
CA ASP A 940 9.18 3.56 30.82
C ASP A 940 9.48 4.94 31.44
N LEU A 941 9.91 4.97 32.72
CA LEU A 941 10.55 6.16 33.30
C LEU A 941 11.85 5.89 34.09
N ASP A 942 12.38 4.67 34.09
CA ASP A 942 13.70 4.37 34.70
C ASP A 942 14.81 4.08 33.66
N THR A 943 14.51 4.04 32.36
CA THR A 943 15.43 3.51 31.32
C THR A 943 15.75 4.47 30.16
N GLY A 944 15.09 5.64 30.06
CA GLY A 944 15.46 6.67 29.08
C GLY A 944 15.26 6.31 27.60
N LYS A 945 14.34 5.40 27.25
CA LYS A 945 13.95 5.12 25.87
C LYS A 945 12.50 5.56 25.62
N CYS A 946 12.31 6.48 24.69
CA CYS A 946 11.00 6.94 24.23
C CYS A 946 10.55 6.04 23.07
N LEU A 947 9.28 5.59 23.06
CA LEU A 947 8.67 4.80 21.98
C LEU A 947 8.61 5.64 20.69
N TYR A 948 9.32 5.18 19.66
CA TYR A 948 9.11 5.59 18.28
C TYR A 948 7.87 4.89 17.73
N TYR A 949 6.95 5.64 17.13
CA TYR A 949 6.13 5.13 16.04
C TYR A 949 6.91 5.45 14.76
N GLN A 950 7.38 4.43 14.05
CA GLN A 950 7.96 4.60 12.72
C GLN A 950 6.83 4.33 11.72
N THR A 951 6.22 5.39 11.20
CA THR A 951 5.98 5.41 9.75
C THR A 951 7.34 5.69 9.14
N ASP A 952 7.80 4.89 8.19
CA ASP A 952 8.97 5.24 7.39
C ASP A 952 8.63 6.44 6.51
N THR A 953 8.71 7.61 7.12
CA THR A 953 8.97 8.88 6.44
C THR A 953 9.61 9.79 7.48
N VAL A 954 10.92 9.63 7.63
CA VAL A 954 11.76 10.67 8.19
C VAL A 954 11.70 11.85 7.21
N PHE A 955 10.80 12.80 7.42
CA PHE A 955 10.96 14.14 6.84
C PHE A 955 11.94 14.92 7.73
N ALA A 956 13.21 14.54 7.66
CA ALA A 956 14.29 15.39 8.13
C ALA A 956 14.53 16.45 7.05
N ASP A 957 14.08 17.69 7.31
CA ASP A 957 14.94 18.81 6.96
C ASP A 957 16.09 18.77 7.97
N THR A 958 17.28 18.37 7.51
CA THR A 958 18.53 18.56 8.24
C THR A 958 18.60 20.00 8.77
N PRO A 959 18.85 20.24 10.07
CA PRO A 959 19.22 21.56 10.53
C PRO A 959 20.58 21.95 9.95
N ASP A 960 20.67 23.21 9.50
CA ASP A 960 21.81 23.85 8.87
C ASP A 960 23.17 23.41 9.45
N VAL A 961 24.06 23.02 8.53
CA VAL A 961 25.50 22.92 8.77
C VAL A 961 26.00 24.26 9.34
N PRO A 962 26.80 24.28 10.42
CA PRO A 962 27.36 25.53 10.93
C PRO A 962 28.24 26.18 9.86
N VAL A 963 27.87 27.42 9.52
CA VAL A 963 28.64 28.34 8.68
C VAL A 963 30.07 28.44 9.24
N THR A 964 31.04 28.00 8.45
CA THR A 964 32.44 28.43 8.62
C THR A 964 32.71 29.56 7.62
N PRO A 965 33.40 30.64 8.03
CA PRO A 965 33.42 31.88 7.28
C PRO A 965 34.48 31.86 6.17
N ASP A 966 34.12 32.49 5.06
CA ASP A 966 34.94 33.22 4.09
C ASP A 966 36.16 32.53 3.45
N THR A 967 36.07 32.40 2.11
CA THR A 967 37.17 32.31 1.15
C THR A 967 38.27 33.35 1.39
N PRO A 968 39.50 33.08 0.92
CA PRO A 968 39.92 33.84 -0.27
C PRO A 968 40.73 33.06 -1.32
N ASP A 969 40.42 33.38 -2.58
CA ASP A 969 41.29 33.55 -3.75
C ASP A 969 42.17 32.39 -4.30
N THR A 970 41.75 31.92 -5.49
CA THR A 970 42.53 31.36 -6.63
C THR A 970 43.80 32.18 -7.00
N PRO A 971 44.67 31.79 -7.99
CA PRO A 971 44.82 30.55 -8.78
C PRO A 971 46.31 30.10 -9.00
N GLY A 972 46.56 28.94 -9.65
CA GLY A 972 47.84 28.74 -10.37
C GLY A 972 48.29 27.31 -10.73
N ALA A 973 48.11 26.97 -12.01
CA ALA A 973 49.05 26.29 -12.92
C ALA A 973 49.87 25.04 -12.51
N GLY A 974 49.91 24.06 -13.44
CA GLY A 974 51.20 23.47 -13.86
C GLY A 974 51.27 21.95 -13.89
N ALA A 975 51.54 21.43 -15.09
CA ALA A 975 51.90 20.06 -15.46
C ALA A 975 52.96 19.39 -14.55
N ASP A 976 52.91 18.06 -14.44
CA ASP A 976 53.95 17.14 -14.95
C ASP A 976 53.75 15.69 -14.42
N ALA A 977 53.64 14.74 -15.34
CA ALA A 977 54.16 13.37 -15.17
C ALA A 977 55.67 13.42 -15.55
N PRO A 978 56.57 12.43 -15.25
CA PRO A 978 56.30 10.98 -15.30
C PRO A 978 57.21 10.04 -14.45
N ALA A 979 56.95 8.74 -14.63
CA ALA A 979 57.89 7.60 -14.77
C ALA A 979 58.71 7.04 -13.58
N ASP A 980 58.62 5.70 -13.48
CA ASP A 980 59.69 4.67 -13.42
C ASP A 980 59.54 3.70 -12.22
N SER A 981 59.92 2.43 -12.27
CA SER A 981 59.91 1.34 -13.28
C SER A 981 60.46 0.09 -12.56
N ALA A 982 60.13 -1.08 -13.10
CA ALA A 982 60.89 -2.34 -13.07
C ALA A 982 61.00 -3.19 -11.77
N GLY A 983 60.74 -4.49 -11.94
CA GLY A 983 61.04 -5.53 -10.96
C GLY A 983 60.59 -6.95 -11.34
N THR A 984 61.04 -7.48 -12.48
CA THR A 984 60.83 -8.86 -12.99
C THR A 984 61.27 -9.99 -12.04
N GLY A 985 60.59 -11.15 -12.13
CA GLY A 985 61.26 -12.44 -12.35
C GLY A 985 61.00 -13.57 -11.35
N GLY A 986 60.46 -14.71 -11.82
CA GLY A 986 60.49 -15.99 -11.10
C GLY A 986 59.60 -17.09 -11.65
N ASN A 987 60.10 -17.86 -12.62
CA ASN A 987 59.46 -19.02 -13.25
C ASN A 987 59.71 -20.33 -12.47
N VAL A 988 58.69 -21.19 -12.45
CA VAL A 988 58.68 -22.69 -12.58
C VAL A 988 59.53 -23.53 -11.62
N THR A 989 58.87 -24.46 -10.91
CA THR A 989 59.34 -25.85 -10.79
C THR A 989 58.18 -26.83 -10.59
N THR A 990 58.24 -27.91 -11.36
CA THR A 990 57.37 -29.08 -11.42
C THR A 990 57.68 -30.08 -10.28
N GLY A 991 56.67 -30.82 -9.83
CA GLY A 991 56.79 -31.99 -8.97
C GLY A 991 55.60 -32.93 -9.19
N ILE A 992 55.90 -34.19 -9.51
CA ILE A 992 55.03 -35.25 -10.04
C ILE A 992 54.97 -36.41 -9.02
N LEU A 993 53.78 -37.06 -8.93
CA LEU A 993 53.43 -38.39 -8.39
C LEU A 993 53.49 -38.66 -6.86
N ASP A 994 52.33 -39.05 -6.28
CA ASP A 994 52.11 -40.46 -5.92
C ASP A 994 50.62 -40.83 -5.73
N GLU A 995 50.28 -42.04 -6.15
CA GLU A 995 48.97 -42.71 -6.04
C GLU A 995 48.78 -43.35 -4.64
N GLN A 996 47.54 -43.39 -4.13
CA GLN A 996 46.94 -44.64 -3.61
C GLN A 996 45.45 -44.47 -3.28
N ALA A 997 44.62 -45.21 -4.01
CA ALA A 997 43.25 -45.53 -3.66
C ALA A 997 43.20 -46.75 -2.73
N SER A 998 42.28 -46.79 -1.77
CA SER A 998 41.29 -47.87 -1.56
C SER A 998 40.67 -47.89 -0.14
N LEU A 999 39.42 -48.41 -0.08
CA LEU A 999 38.88 -49.27 0.99
C LEU A 999 37.90 -48.70 2.05
N TYR A 1000 36.99 -47.79 1.71
CA TYR A 1000 35.73 -47.60 2.47
C TYR A 1000 34.43 -47.70 1.65
N VAL A 1001 34.53 -48.18 0.39
CA VAL A 1001 33.38 -48.52 -0.48
C VAL A 1001 32.80 -49.92 -0.16
N CYS A 1002 33.25 -50.60 0.91
CA CYS A 1002 32.79 -51.96 1.24
C CYS A 1002 32.00 -52.11 2.56
N LEU A 1003 31.54 -51.02 3.20
CA LEU A 1003 30.77 -51.12 4.46
C LEU A 1003 29.41 -50.41 4.51
N SER A 1004 29.07 -49.54 3.57
CA SER A 1004 27.74 -48.91 3.51
C SER A 1004 26.71 -49.73 2.69
N LEU A 1005 27.16 -50.69 1.88
CA LEU A 1005 26.31 -51.61 1.10
C LEU A 1005 25.76 -52.81 1.91
N LEU A 1006 25.93 -52.85 3.24
CA LEU A 1006 25.39 -53.91 4.11
C LEU A 1006 24.24 -53.45 5.04
N GLY A 1007 23.92 -52.15 5.09
CA GLY A 1007 22.88 -51.61 5.99
C GLY A 1007 21.46 -51.57 5.41
N ALA A 1008 21.33 -51.37 4.09
CA ALA A 1008 20.04 -51.16 3.44
C ALA A 1008 19.32 -52.45 3.00
N ALA A 1009 19.97 -53.61 3.11
CA ALA A 1009 19.43 -54.90 2.64
C ALA A 1009 18.79 -55.79 3.73
N LEU A 1010 18.66 -55.32 4.98
CA LEU A 1010 18.22 -56.18 6.11
C LEU A 1010 17.02 -55.70 6.94
N CYS A 1011 16.38 -54.56 6.64
CA CYS A 1011 15.12 -54.18 7.31
C CYS A 1011 13.87 -54.18 6.40
N GLY A 1012 14.03 -54.49 5.10
CA GLY A 1012 12.94 -54.56 4.12
C GLY A 1012 12.13 -55.87 4.10
N LEU A 1013 12.31 -56.79 5.05
CA LEU A 1013 11.62 -58.09 5.02
C LEU A 1013 11.27 -58.62 6.43
N ALA A 1014 10.45 -57.89 7.18
CA ALA A 1014 9.70 -58.47 8.29
C ALA A 1014 8.36 -57.76 8.50
N VAL A 1015 7.28 -58.48 8.17
CA VAL A 1015 5.90 -58.31 8.64
C VAL A 1015 4.98 -57.39 7.82
N TYR A 1016 4.81 -57.76 6.55
CA TYR A 1016 3.46 -57.95 5.99
C TYR A 1016 2.92 -59.30 6.54
N ARG A 1017 2.15 -59.26 7.63
CA ARG A 1017 1.11 -60.24 8.09
C ARG A 1017 0.84 -60.11 9.59
N LYS A 1018 -0.27 -59.47 9.97
CA LYS A 1018 -1.29 -60.06 10.86
C LYS A 1018 -2.56 -59.22 10.90
N ASN A 1019 -3.57 -59.72 10.18
CA ASN A 1019 -5.01 -59.69 10.41
C ASN A 1019 -5.59 -58.67 11.42
N SER A 1020 -6.31 -57.68 10.91
CA SER A 1020 -7.75 -57.40 11.15
C SER A 1020 -8.12 -56.05 10.57
#